data_AF-B1X172-F1
#
_entry.id   AF-B1X172-F1
#
_cell.length_a   1.000
_cell.length_b   1.000
_cell.length_c   1.000
_cell.angle_alpha   90.00
_cell.angle_beta   90.00
_cell.angle_gamma   90.00
#
_symmetry.space_group_name_H-M   'P 1'
#
loop_
_entity.id
_entity.type
_entity.pdbx_description
1 polymer ?
#
loop_
_entity_poly.entity_id
_entity_poly.type
_entity_poly.pdbx_seq_one_letter_code
_entity_poly.pdbx_strand_id
1 'polypeptide(L)'
;MIPLQLTLKNFLSYRETVLDFRGLHTACICGANGAGKSSLLEAITWAIWGKSRTASDEDIIHTTAQYVRVDFEFISYEQSYRIIRSRQRGRSNTLDFQINSSGEFISLSGKGIKATQEIILSTLKLDYDTFINSAYLRQGRADEFMLRGAADRKKVLAELLKLDHYQALADKAKDLSKQYKGQEEQIKLNLDRIKQQLEEKKDINNQKKTLNQEIEQLQKSQEVHRDKLQKIKEKDSHRQAWIEQLTWHQNKQQTLNKESKELEQEQFQLVRKINEADKLINQEQEVTEKYEELLLLQKQEETLSHQFQLSQNIQQKKQKIEQEIFKKNNQLQLQIRQQQTRLEQLAEQEQDLQKTISQADDIKATVEKLNNHRQRLQELDKLQHTVTPLLKQKQILETELEKLKANLEAKLEQFENLENQYHQELEKIPERRQLLIELDNKIQEIDNQKVYQKRVKEKSQERKLTQEKLIVNQKNYTEKIEELQQKINLLNNPESTCPLCEQDLDENRRHHVIDKTNKQQEKLQQQIWFLQEELSVIKRDIKSLISEDKQLENQLKTSGNIQQEFSRIEAQLDQAGEVKIKLKKLLKEKEMIENVINTETYGMNIQNEIKIINQRLEKLNYDEQTHALARGEVERLRWAEIKQARIEDAIGNQKKIEQQKPEIIAKLEQLETERNNLETNSELKQEINKIEEELNNLNYDRSYHQRISDYIRKSQSCVVDYQKLQDVKQDYPQLQEQLKNIETKINNNQEEQKDTEKFVQQLSTQLETIEDHSQEIEILETKLQLQREQLDNLLGQKGRIEQSLSQLESLKKQQEEQEKEYNDVRKQYRVHTELSKAFSKNGIQLLMIENVLPQLETETNNILSRLTGNQFHIRFITQRAGKSGSSRKKSAKMIDTLDIIISDAKGTRAYETYSGGEAFRINFSVRLALAKLLAQRAGTTLQMLIIDEGFGTQDAQGCERLVAAINAISSEFSCILAVTHMPQFKEAFQNRIEVYKTNEGSKINLVS
;
A
#
# COMPACT_ATOMS: atom_id res chain seq x y z
N MET A 1 -38.62 -25.17 29.86
CA MET A 1 -39.09 -24.35 31.00
C MET A 1 -40.54 -24.68 31.30
N ILE A 2 -40.81 -25.32 32.44
CA ILE A 2 -42.15 -25.60 32.97
C ILE A 2 -42.29 -24.80 34.26
N PRO A 3 -43.30 -23.92 34.43
CA PRO A 3 -43.48 -23.16 35.68
C PRO A 3 -43.84 -24.10 36.84
N LEU A 4 -43.31 -23.82 38.04
CA LEU A 4 -43.66 -24.50 39.29
C LEU A 4 -44.37 -23.56 40.26
N GLN A 5 -43.76 -22.41 40.57
CA GLN A 5 -44.28 -21.48 41.57
C GLN A 5 -43.85 -20.03 41.27
N LEU A 6 -44.72 -19.07 41.55
CA LEU A 6 -44.44 -17.63 41.42
C LEU A 6 -44.85 -16.92 42.71
N THR A 7 -43.87 -16.32 43.40
CA THR A 7 -44.10 -15.50 44.59
C THR A 7 -43.85 -14.04 44.26
N LEU A 8 -44.84 -13.19 44.50
CA LEU A 8 -44.80 -11.74 44.28
C LEU A 8 -44.81 -11.00 45.61
N LYS A 9 -43.90 -10.04 45.79
CA LYS A 9 -43.97 -9.02 46.85
C LYS A 9 -43.82 -7.63 46.26
N ASN A 10 -44.83 -6.79 46.45
CA ASN A 10 -44.93 -5.39 45.99
C ASN A 10 -44.71 -5.20 44.47
N PHE A 11 -45.15 -6.15 43.65
CA PHE A 11 -44.99 -6.09 42.18
C PHE A 11 -46.25 -5.53 41.52
N LEU A 12 -46.13 -4.37 40.88
CA LEU A 12 -47.22 -3.62 40.24
C LEU A 12 -48.44 -3.45 41.15
N SER A 13 -49.51 -4.23 40.96
CA SER A 13 -50.74 -4.17 41.75
C SER A 13 -50.81 -5.21 42.88
N TYR A 14 -49.86 -6.15 42.97
CA TYR A 14 -49.83 -7.19 44.01
C TYR A 14 -48.92 -6.77 45.18
N ARG A 15 -49.45 -6.78 46.41
CA ARG A 15 -48.63 -6.57 47.63
C ARG A 15 -47.93 -7.84 48.09
N GLU A 16 -48.67 -8.92 48.26
CA GLU A 16 -48.11 -10.26 48.53
C GLU A 16 -49.03 -11.30 47.90
N THR A 17 -48.47 -12.23 47.13
CA THR A 17 -49.23 -13.26 46.40
C THR A 17 -48.31 -14.43 46.07
N VAL A 18 -48.83 -15.65 46.21
CA VAL A 18 -48.14 -16.89 45.80
C VAL A 18 -49.08 -17.64 44.85
N LEU A 19 -48.60 -17.99 43.67
CA LEU A 19 -49.28 -18.85 42.71
C LEU A 19 -48.48 -20.14 42.54
N ASP A 20 -49.15 -21.26 42.72
CA ASP A 20 -48.64 -22.60 42.39
C ASP A 20 -49.10 -22.98 40.97
N PHE A 21 -48.19 -23.57 40.19
CA PHE A 21 -48.46 -24.10 38.85
C PHE A 21 -48.42 -25.63 38.79
N ARG A 22 -48.09 -26.31 39.90
CA ARG A 22 -48.04 -27.78 39.96
C ARG A 22 -49.43 -28.36 39.65
N GLY A 23 -49.50 -29.19 38.60
CA GLY A 23 -50.74 -29.76 38.08
C GLY A 23 -51.47 -28.91 37.02
N LEU A 24 -51.09 -27.65 36.79
CA LEU A 24 -51.77 -26.76 35.85
C LEU A 24 -51.32 -26.96 34.39
N HIS A 25 -51.80 -28.04 33.77
CA HIS A 25 -51.55 -28.32 32.35
C HIS A 25 -52.19 -27.27 31.41
N THR A 26 -53.48 -26.98 31.60
CA THR A 26 -54.19 -25.87 30.96
C THR A 26 -54.93 -25.06 32.02
N ALA A 27 -54.78 -23.74 32.01
CA ALA A 27 -55.41 -22.86 33.00
C ALA A 27 -55.79 -21.48 32.41
N CYS A 28 -56.94 -20.95 32.84
CA CYS A 28 -57.40 -19.63 32.44
C CYS A 28 -57.18 -18.58 33.54
N ILE A 29 -56.43 -17.50 33.24
CA ILE A 29 -56.29 -16.34 34.12
C ILE A 29 -57.44 -15.38 33.81
N CYS A 30 -58.41 -15.27 34.70
CA CYS A 30 -59.66 -14.54 34.47
C CYS A 30 -59.92 -13.47 35.54
N GLY A 31 -60.65 -12.42 35.17
CA GLY A 31 -60.96 -11.30 36.07
C GLY A 31 -61.25 -10.00 35.32
N ALA A 32 -61.64 -8.96 36.06
CA ALA A 32 -61.98 -7.65 35.48
C ALA A 32 -60.78 -6.96 34.81
N ASN A 33 -61.07 -6.02 33.91
CA ASN A 33 -60.03 -5.20 33.27
C ASN A 33 -59.37 -4.30 34.32
N GLY A 34 -58.04 -4.22 34.31
CA GLY A 34 -57.27 -3.55 35.36
C GLY A 34 -57.16 -4.31 36.70
N ALA A 35 -57.61 -5.57 36.79
CA ALA A 35 -57.49 -6.37 38.03
C ALA A 35 -56.07 -6.88 38.34
N GLY A 36 -55.11 -6.79 37.40
CA GLY A 36 -53.72 -7.25 37.57
C GLY A 36 -53.33 -8.52 36.80
N LYS A 37 -54.17 -8.98 35.87
CA LYS A 37 -53.97 -10.25 35.13
C LYS A 37 -52.64 -10.31 34.36
N SER A 38 -52.39 -9.38 33.43
CA SER A 38 -51.15 -9.35 32.65
C SER A 38 -49.93 -9.05 33.53
N SER A 39 -50.10 -8.33 34.65
CA SER A 39 -49.06 -8.07 35.66
C SER A 39 -48.49 -9.36 36.29
N LEU A 40 -49.30 -10.43 36.38
CA LEU A 40 -48.86 -11.76 36.83
C LEU A 40 -47.85 -12.37 35.85
N LEU A 41 -48.11 -12.24 34.54
CA LEU A 41 -47.25 -12.74 33.46
C LEU A 41 -46.00 -11.87 33.30
N GLU A 42 -46.13 -10.56 33.48
CA GLU A 42 -45.02 -9.60 33.46
C GLU A 42 -44.05 -9.82 34.63
N ALA A 43 -44.50 -10.36 35.76
CA ALA A 43 -43.62 -10.77 36.84
C ALA A 43 -42.69 -11.93 36.42
N ILE A 44 -43.19 -12.90 35.63
CA ILE A 44 -42.38 -14.00 35.09
C ILE A 44 -41.34 -13.44 34.10
N THR A 45 -41.73 -12.56 33.16
CA THR A 45 -40.76 -11.96 32.23
C THR A 45 -39.75 -11.05 32.91
N TRP A 46 -40.17 -10.36 33.97
CA TRP A 46 -39.28 -9.52 34.76
C TRP A 46 -38.30 -10.34 35.60
N ALA A 47 -38.76 -11.42 36.25
CA ALA A 47 -37.87 -12.32 37.00
C ALA A 47 -36.75 -12.87 36.10
N ILE A 48 -37.10 -13.45 34.95
CA ILE A 48 -36.14 -14.13 34.07
C ILE A 48 -35.21 -13.14 33.33
N TRP A 49 -35.77 -12.14 32.65
CA TRP A 49 -35.00 -11.26 31.74
C TRP A 49 -34.86 -9.81 32.21
N GLY A 50 -35.48 -9.42 33.32
CA GLY A 50 -35.50 -8.04 33.81
C GLY A 50 -36.33 -7.10 32.93
N LYS A 51 -37.30 -7.63 32.16
CA LYS A 51 -38.12 -6.85 31.22
C LYS A 51 -39.59 -6.80 31.65
N SER A 52 -40.13 -5.59 31.65
CA SER A 52 -41.50 -5.20 32.03
C SER A 52 -42.15 -4.40 30.89
N ARG A 53 -43.46 -4.11 30.96
CA ARG A 53 -44.14 -3.16 30.06
C ARG A 53 -44.04 -1.70 30.53
N THR A 54 -43.52 -1.43 31.72
CA THR A 54 -43.39 -0.09 32.30
C THR A 54 -42.32 0.77 31.61
N ALA A 55 -42.51 2.09 31.61
CA ALA A 55 -41.57 3.03 31.01
C ALA A 55 -40.34 3.31 31.90
N SER A 56 -40.54 3.45 33.22
CA SER A 56 -39.44 3.40 34.18
C SER A 56 -39.24 1.99 34.73
N ASP A 57 -37.98 1.72 35.05
CA ASP A 57 -37.49 0.49 35.65
C ASP A 57 -37.77 0.45 37.18
N GLU A 58 -38.31 1.55 37.75
CA GLU A 58 -38.84 1.64 39.12
C GLU A 58 -40.37 1.51 39.23
N ASP A 59 -41.14 1.74 38.15
CA ASP A 59 -42.63 1.72 38.17
C ASP A 59 -43.20 0.34 38.47
N ILE A 60 -42.39 -0.71 38.34
CA ILE A 60 -42.67 -2.09 38.77
C ILE A 60 -42.91 -2.22 40.29
N ILE A 61 -42.43 -1.26 41.09
CA ILE A 61 -42.62 -1.25 42.55
C ILE A 61 -43.99 -0.66 42.86
N HIS A 62 -44.86 -1.45 43.50
CA HIS A 62 -46.18 -1.04 43.98
C HIS A 62 -46.11 0.34 44.64
N THR A 63 -47.04 1.24 44.29
CA THR A 63 -46.92 2.69 44.57
C THR A 63 -46.69 3.02 46.05
N THR A 64 -47.29 2.26 46.96
CA THR A 64 -47.12 2.41 48.43
C THR A 64 -45.91 1.67 49.02
N ALA A 65 -44.94 1.23 48.20
CA ALA A 65 -43.81 0.40 48.62
C ALA A 65 -42.44 0.94 48.15
N GLN A 66 -41.40 0.61 48.93
CA GLN A 66 -40.01 1.00 48.67
C GLN A 66 -39.18 -0.09 48.01
N TYR A 67 -39.64 -1.35 48.04
CA TYR A 67 -38.96 -2.50 47.41
C TYR A 67 -39.96 -3.40 46.71
N VAL A 68 -39.47 -4.16 45.73
CA VAL A 68 -40.18 -5.23 45.01
C VAL A 68 -39.31 -6.50 45.01
N ARG A 69 -39.93 -7.67 45.11
CA ARG A 69 -39.28 -8.99 44.96
C ARG A 69 -40.20 -9.92 44.17
N VAL A 70 -39.62 -10.66 43.23
CA VAL A 70 -40.28 -11.76 42.53
C VAL A 70 -39.38 -12.99 42.59
N ASP A 71 -39.94 -14.09 43.06
CA ASP A 71 -39.30 -15.40 43.06
C ASP A 71 -40.06 -16.29 42.09
N PHE A 72 -39.37 -16.88 41.10
CA PHE A 72 -39.96 -17.75 40.10
C PHE A 72 -39.23 -19.09 40.06
N GLU A 73 -39.96 -20.17 40.31
CA GLU A 73 -39.49 -21.55 40.27
C GLU A 73 -39.98 -22.26 39.02
N PHE A 74 -39.10 -23.03 38.37
CA PHE A 74 -39.39 -23.73 37.12
C PHE A 74 -38.49 -24.96 36.90
N ILE A 75 -38.94 -25.91 36.10
CA ILE A 75 -38.12 -27.02 35.61
C ILE A 75 -37.55 -26.67 34.23
N SER A 76 -36.28 -26.97 33.99
CA SER A 76 -35.68 -26.99 32.65
C SER A 76 -34.65 -28.11 32.56
N TYR A 77 -34.68 -28.90 31.48
CA TYR A 77 -33.82 -30.10 31.33
C TYR A 77 -33.83 -31.01 32.57
N GLU A 78 -35.03 -31.35 33.07
CA GLU A 78 -35.28 -32.21 34.24
C GLU A 78 -34.79 -31.67 35.60
N GLN A 79 -34.00 -30.59 35.61
CA GLN A 79 -33.55 -29.90 36.82
C GLN A 79 -34.52 -28.78 37.22
N SER A 80 -34.70 -28.58 38.54
CA SER A 80 -35.51 -27.50 39.10
C SER A 80 -34.64 -26.30 39.46
N TYR A 81 -35.08 -25.11 39.09
CA TYR A 81 -34.37 -23.84 39.27
C TYR A 81 -35.27 -22.79 39.93
N ARG A 82 -34.66 -21.85 40.65
CA ARG A 82 -35.31 -20.64 41.16
C ARG A 82 -34.55 -19.40 40.69
N ILE A 83 -35.27 -18.40 40.20
CA ILE A 83 -34.74 -17.04 40.00
C ILE A 83 -35.39 -16.12 41.02
N ILE A 84 -34.57 -15.42 41.80
CA ILE A 84 -34.99 -14.36 42.73
C ILE A 84 -34.49 -13.03 42.17
N ARG A 85 -35.41 -12.13 41.80
CA ARG A 85 -35.06 -10.75 41.41
C ARG A 85 -35.70 -9.78 42.37
N SER A 86 -34.91 -8.84 42.91
CA SER A 86 -35.45 -7.79 43.79
C SER A 86 -34.81 -6.42 43.52
N ARG A 87 -35.54 -5.36 43.82
CA ARG A 87 -35.13 -3.97 43.65
C ARG A 87 -35.66 -3.13 44.80
N GLN A 88 -34.90 -2.12 45.22
CA GLN A 88 -35.33 -1.08 46.16
C GLN A 88 -35.12 0.28 45.50
N ARG A 89 -36.07 1.22 45.68
CA ARG A 89 -35.98 2.59 45.12
C ARG A 89 -34.66 3.23 45.54
N GLY A 90 -33.94 3.83 44.58
CA GLY A 90 -32.65 4.48 44.83
C GLY A 90 -31.49 3.55 45.30
N ARG A 91 -31.61 2.23 45.13
CA ARG A 91 -30.53 1.25 45.40
C ARG A 91 -30.29 0.33 44.21
N SER A 92 -29.18 -0.43 44.25
CA SER A 92 -28.86 -1.45 43.27
C SER A 92 -29.89 -2.60 43.27
N ASN A 93 -30.22 -3.07 42.06
CA ASN A 93 -31.00 -4.29 41.88
C ASN A 93 -30.20 -5.52 42.35
N THR A 94 -30.88 -6.58 42.77
CA THR A 94 -30.28 -7.89 43.00
C THR A 94 -30.95 -8.96 42.11
N LEU A 95 -30.14 -9.93 41.70
CA LEU A 95 -30.54 -11.06 40.87
C LEU A 95 -29.76 -12.28 41.36
N ASP A 96 -30.46 -13.25 41.93
CA ASP A 96 -29.90 -14.53 42.32
C ASP A 96 -30.54 -15.65 41.48
N PHE A 97 -29.73 -16.58 41.00
CA PHE A 97 -30.14 -17.76 40.26
C PHE A 97 -29.70 -19.00 41.04
N GLN A 98 -30.61 -19.95 41.25
CA GLN A 98 -30.40 -21.11 42.10
C GLN A 98 -30.83 -22.39 41.37
N ILE A 99 -30.14 -23.50 41.63
CA ILE A 99 -30.52 -24.86 41.22
C ILE A 99 -30.88 -25.68 42.46
N ASN A 100 -31.92 -26.49 42.38
CA ASN A 100 -32.27 -27.45 43.42
C ASN A 100 -31.35 -28.68 43.30
N SER A 101 -30.56 -28.96 44.32
CA SER A 101 -29.73 -30.15 44.45
C SER A 101 -30.11 -30.87 45.74
N SER A 102 -30.57 -32.12 45.63
CA SER A 102 -30.99 -32.97 46.77
C SER A 102 -32.03 -32.35 47.72
N GLY A 103 -32.80 -31.35 47.27
CA GLY A 103 -33.84 -30.68 48.06
C GLY A 103 -33.48 -29.26 48.50
N GLU A 104 -32.21 -28.86 48.45
CA GLU A 104 -31.77 -27.50 48.78
C GLU A 104 -31.44 -26.69 47.52
N PHE A 105 -31.70 -25.37 47.56
CA PHE A 105 -31.42 -24.47 46.45
C PHE A 105 -30.04 -23.82 46.59
N ILE A 106 -29.10 -24.23 45.74
CA ILE A 106 -27.72 -23.75 45.70
C ILE A 106 -27.59 -22.66 44.64
N SER A 107 -26.93 -21.53 44.96
CA SER A 107 -26.74 -20.43 44.02
C SER A 107 -25.77 -20.79 42.89
N LEU A 108 -26.19 -20.50 41.65
CA LEU A 108 -25.41 -20.50 40.41
C LEU A 108 -25.08 -19.06 39.96
N SER A 109 -25.20 -18.07 40.85
CA SER A 109 -25.00 -16.66 40.48
C SER A 109 -23.56 -16.32 40.10
N GLY A 110 -23.42 -15.50 39.06
CA GLY A 110 -22.14 -14.97 38.62
C GLY A 110 -21.67 -13.79 39.47
N LYS A 111 -20.50 -13.25 39.13
CA LYS A 111 -19.96 -12.02 39.78
C LYS A 111 -20.73 -10.77 39.30
N GLY A 112 -21.91 -10.57 39.89
CA GLY A 112 -22.81 -9.45 39.61
C GLY A 112 -23.84 -9.73 38.51
N ILE A 113 -24.83 -8.82 38.41
CA ILE A 113 -26.09 -9.02 37.67
C ILE A 113 -25.87 -9.46 36.21
N LYS A 114 -24.89 -8.89 35.49
CA LYS A 114 -24.62 -9.24 34.09
C LYS A 114 -24.22 -10.71 33.94
N ALA A 115 -23.25 -11.17 34.75
CA ALA A 115 -22.80 -12.56 34.73
C ALA A 115 -23.93 -13.53 35.15
N THR A 116 -24.72 -13.21 36.19
CA THR A 116 -25.90 -14.02 36.54
C THR A 116 -26.94 -14.06 35.41
N GLN A 117 -27.16 -12.94 34.71
CA GLN A 117 -28.09 -12.88 33.58
C GLN A 117 -27.60 -13.71 32.38
N GLU A 118 -26.28 -13.75 32.12
CA GLU A 118 -25.65 -14.61 31.10
C GLU A 118 -25.74 -16.10 31.47
N ILE A 119 -25.62 -16.45 32.76
CA ILE A 119 -25.83 -17.83 33.24
C ILE A 119 -27.30 -18.25 33.10
N ILE A 120 -28.26 -17.38 33.44
CA ILE A 120 -29.70 -17.61 33.19
C ILE A 120 -29.97 -17.81 31.69
N LEU A 121 -29.43 -16.93 30.84
CA LEU A 121 -29.62 -16.99 29.38
C LEU A 121 -28.99 -18.24 28.75
N SER A 122 -27.83 -18.69 29.23
CA SER A 122 -27.18 -19.92 28.73
C SER A 122 -27.82 -21.20 29.27
N THR A 123 -28.41 -21.17 30.47
CA THR A 123 -29.16 -22.30 31.05
C THR A 123 -30.52 -22.49 30.38
N LEU A 124 -31.25 -21.39 30.14
CA LEU A 124 -32.54 -21.42 29.43
C LEU A 124 -32.39 -21.51 27.90
N LYS A 125 -31.25 -21.05 27.35
CA LYS A 125 -30.98 -20.84 25.91
C LYS A 125 -32.05 -20.03 25.17
N LEU A 126 -32.83 -19.25 25.92
CA LEU A 126 -34.00 -18.51 25.48
C LEU A 126 -33.90 -17.07 25.99
N ASP A 127 -33.68 -16.13 25.08
CA ASP A 127 -33.69 -14.70 25.37
C ASP A 127 -35.11 -14.11 25.32
N TYR A 128 -35.23 -12.88 25.81
CA TYR A 128 -36.51 -12.19 25.94
C TYR A 128 -37.23 -12.02 24.60
N ASP A 129 -36.53 -11.56 23.56
CA ASP A 129 -37.14 -11.30 22.27
C ASP A 129 -37.54 -12.60 21.57
N THR A 130 -36.76 -13.68 21.74
CA THR A 130 -37.21 -15.02 21.34
C THR A 130 -38.46 -15.43 22.13
N PHE A 131 -38.49 -15.31 23.46
CA PHE A 131 -39.66 -15.69 24.29
C PHE A 131 -40.93 -14.89 23.96
N ILE A 132 -40.82 -13.58 23.75
CA ILE A 132 -41.95 -12.72 23.35
C ILE A 132 -42.47 -13.11 21.97
N ASN A 133 -41.59 -13.40 21.02
CA ASN A 133 -42.00 -13.79 19.67
C ASN A 133 -42.49 -15.26 19.61
N SER A 134 -42.01 -16.14 20.50
CA SER A 134 -42.31 -17.58 20.49
C SER A 134 -43.43 -18.00 21.45
N ALA A 135 -43.22 -17.84 22.76
CA ALA A 135 -44.05 -18.40 23.82
C ALA A 135 -45.18 -17.48 24.28
N TYR A 136 -45.08 -16.16 24.06
CA TYR A 136 -45.97 -15.16 24.64
C TYR A 136 -46.76 -14.38 23.57
N LEU A 137 -47.96 -14.87 23.26
CA LEU A 137 -48.95 -14.24 22.39
C LEU A 137 -49.61 -13.06 23.10
N ARG A 138 -48.95 -11.89 23.04
CA ARG A 138 -49.43 -10.62 23.61
C ARG A 138 -50.58 -10.00 22.79
N GLN A 139 -51.50 -9.34 23.50
CA GLN A 139 -52.60 -8.56 22.94
C GLN A 139 -52.13 -7.60 21.83
N GLY A 140 -52.89 -7.57 20.72
CA GLY A 140 -52.66 -6.64 19.60
C GLY A 140 -51.34 -6.84 18.84
N ARG A 141 -50.70 -8.02 18.95
CA ARG A 141 -49.43 -8.33 18.27
C ARG A 141 -49.36 -9.72 17.64
N ALA A 142 -50.45 -10.49 17.59
CA ALA A 142 -50.45 -11.86 17.06
C ALA A 142 -50.05 -11.91 15.58
N ASP A 143 -50.47 -10.89 14.83
CA ASP A 143 -50.29 -10.58 13.42
C ASP A 143 -48.99 -9.82 13.08
N GLU A 144 -48.19 -9.40 14.07
CA GLU A 144 -47.05 -8.49 13.87
C GLU A 144 -46.01 -9.01 12.85
N PHE A 145 -45.81 -10.33 12.75
CA PHE A 145 -44.94 -10.94 11.73
C PHE A 145 -45.61 -10.98 10.33
N MET A 146 -46.92 -11.22 10.28
CA MET A 146 -47.68 -11.34 9.04
C MET A 146 -47.97 -9.96 8.40
N LEU A 147 -48.06 -8.89 9.20
CA LEU A 147 -48.22 -7.51 8.71
C LEU A 147 -46.90 -6.83 8.27
N ARG A 148 -45.73 -7.31 8.73
CA ARG A 148 -44.43 -6.77 8.33
C ARG A 148 -44.16 -6.97 6.84
N GLY A 149 -43.44 -6.03 6.22
CA GLY A 149 -43.01 -6.13 4.83
C GLY A 149 -42.01 -7.27 4.62
N ALA A 150 -41.91 -7.79 3.39
CA ALA A 150 -41.03 -8.91 3.04
C ALA A 150 -39.57 -8.76 3.54
N ALA A 151 -38.99 -7.56 3.41
CA ALA A 151 -37.64 -7.26 3.89
C ALA A 151 -37.55 -7.27 5.43
N ASP A 152 -38.57 -6.76 6.12
CA ASP A 152 -38.65 -6.76 7.59
C ASP A 152 -38.88 -8.16 8.15
N ARG A 153 -39.65 -9.02 7.45
CA ARG A 153 -39.78 -10.44 7.80
C ARG A 153 -38.45 -11.19 7.61
N LYS A 154 -37.71 -10.95 6.51
CA LYS A 154 -36.36 -11.51 6.30
C LYS A 154 -35.38 -11.01 7.39
N LYS A 155 -35.49 -9.74 7.82
CA LYS A 155 -34.72 -9.17 8.93
C LYS A 155 -35.05 -9.83 10.28
N VAL A 156 -36.34 -9.98 10.62
CA VAL A 156 -36.79 -10.66 11.84
C VAL A 156 -36.31 -12.11 11.89
N LEU A 157 -36.38 -12.84 10.76
CA LEU A 157 -35.80 -14.18 10.68
C LEU A 157 -34.29 -14.18 10.87
N ALA A 158 -33.56 -13.22 10.30
CA ALA A 158 -32.11 -13.12 10.49
C ALA A 158 -31.73 -12.83 11.96
N GLU A 159 -32.46 -11.92 12.62
CA GLU A 159 -32.30 -11.58 14.05
C GLU A 159 -32.61 -12.78 14.96
N LEU A 160 -33.74 -13.46 14.75
CA LEU A 160 -34.16 -14.64 15.52
C LEU A 160 -33.22 -15.85 15.29
N LEU A 161 -32.68 -16.01 14.07
CA LEU A 161 -31.64 -16.99 13.74
C LEU A 161 -30.21 -16.51 14.10
N LYS A 162 -30.08 -15.32 14.69
CA LYS A 162 -28.84 -14.70 15.19
C LYS A 162 -27.73 -14.57 14.14
N LEU A 163 -28.12 -14.35 12.89
CA LEU A 163 -27.22 -14.31 11.72
C LEU A 163 -26.35 -13.03 11.63
N ASP A 164 -26.60 -12.03 12.47
CA ASP A 164 -25.88 -10.75 12.48
C ASP A 164 -24.36 -10.87 12.70
N HIS A 165 -23.90 -11.95 13.33
CA HIS A 165 -22.46 -12.22 13.45
C HIS A 165 -21.78 -12.42 12.09
N TYR A 166 -22.48 -12.95 11.08
CA TYR A 166 -21.97 -13.02 9.71
C TYR A 166 -21.87 -11.63 9.08
N GLN A 167 -22.76 -10.68 9.39
CA GLN A 167 -22.64 -9.31 8.89
C GLN A 167 -21.35 -8.66 9.40
N ALA A 168 -21.02 -8.81 10.68
CA ALA A 168 -19.77 -8.32 11.25
C ALA A 168 -18.52 -8.95 10.60
N LEU A 169 -18.58 -10.25 10.24
CA LEU A 169 -17.51 -10.92 9.48
C LEU A 169 -17.42 -10.40 8.03
N ALA A 170 -18.56 -10.13 7.37
CA ALA A 170 -18.61 -9.62 6.01
C ALA A 170 -17.99 -8.23 5.89
N ASP A 171 -18.28 -7.34 6.84
CA ASP A 171 -17.74 -5.99 6.89
C ASP A 171 -16.25 -6.00 7.28
N LYS A 172 -15.83 -6.82 8.26
CA LYS A 172 -14.39 -6.99 8.58
C LYS A 172 -13.59 -7.52 7.38
N ALA A 173 -14.14 -8.48 6.63
CA ALA A 173 -13.51 -8.97 5.40
C ALA A 173 -13.49 -7.90 4.28
N LYS A 174 -14.51 -7.04 4.22
CA LYS A 174 -14.57 -5.91 3.27
C LYS A 174 -13.47 -4.89 3.50
N ASP A 175 -13.19 -4.56 4.76
CA ASP A 175 -12.17 -3.57 5.10
C ASP A 175 -10.74 -4.13 4.94
N LEU A 176 -10.51 -5.41 5.28
CA LEU A 176 -9.27 -6.11 4.93
C LEU A 176 -9.05 -6.18 3.40
N SER A 177 -10.12 -6.47 2.63
CA SER A 177 -10.08 -6.43 1.16
C SER A 177 -9.64 -5.05 0.63
N LYS A 178 -10.17 -3.94 1.16
CA LYS A 178 -9.70 -2.59 0.81
C LYS A 178 -8.21 -2.36 1.13
N GLN A 179 -7.77 -2.80 2.31
CA GLN A 179 -6.38 -2.62 2.77
C GLN A 179 -5.39 -3.36 1.86
N TYR A 180 -5.63 -4.65 1.61
CA TYR A 180 -4.79 -5.44 0.71
C TYR A 180 -4.87 -4.94 -0.74
N LYS A 181 -6.00 -4.40 -1.20
CA LYS A 181 -6.08 -3.75 -2.52
C LYS A 181 -5.15 -2.55 -2.62
N GLY A 182 -5.16 -1.65 -1.63
CA GLY A 182 -4.27 -0.47 -1.63
C GLY A 182 -2.80 -0.85 -1.61
N GLN A 183 -2.45 -1.92 -0.89
CA GLN A 183 -1.10 -2.49 -0.90
C GLN A 183 -0.75 -3.12 -2.26
N GLU A 184 -1.67 -3.86 -2.90
CA GLU A 184 -1.46 -4.44 -4.25
C GLU A 184 -1.16 -3.33 -5.28
N GLU A 185 -1.94 -2.24 -5.26
CA GLU A 185 -1.75 -1.08 -6.14
C GLU A 185 -0.41 -0.35 -5.88
N GLN A 186 -0.03 -0.15 -4.61
CA GLN A 186 1.23 0.51 -4.24
C GLN A 186 2.47 -0.31 -4.60
N ILE A 187 2.47 -1.62 -4.31
CA ILE A 187 3.61 -2.50 -4.63
C ILE A 187 3.76 -2.63 -6.15
N LYS A 188 2.65 -2.73 -6.89
CA LYS A 188 2.68 -2.76 -8.36
C LYS A 188 3.34 -1.50 -8.94
N LEU A 189 2.97 -0.31 -8.48
CA LEU A 189 3.57 0.95 -8.95
C LEU A 189 5.08 1.04 -8.69
N ASN A 190 5.58 0.41 -7.62
CA ASN A 190 7.02 0.31 -7.36
C ASN A 190 7.69 -0.70 -8.30
N LEU A 191 7.09 -1.89 -8.49
CA LEU A 191 7.59 -2.92 -9.40
C LEU A 191 7.68 -2.45 -10.86
N ASP A 192 6.68 -1.71 -11.34
CA ASP A 192 6.66 -1.19 -12.71
C ASP A 192 7.77 -0.15 -12.93
N ARG A 193 8.09 0.69 -11.93
CA ARG A 193 9.23 1.62 -11.95
C ARG A 193 10.58 0.90 -11.95
N ILE A 194 10.74 -0.10 -11.08
CA ILE A 194 11.99 -0.90 -11.00
C ILE A 194 12.20 -1.66 -12.32
N LYS A 195 11.13 -2.12 -12.98
CA LYS A 195 11.20 -2.75 -14.31
C LYS A 195 11.77 -1.82 -15.37
N GLN A 196 11.29 -0.58 -15.47
CA GLN A 196 11.84 0.42 -16.41
C GLN A 196 13.34 0.66 -16.18
N GLN A 197 13.76 0.86 -14.92
CA GLN A 197 15.18 1.07 -14.59
C GLN A 197 16.06 -0.13 -14.95
N LEU A 198 15.54 -1.36 -14.87
CA LEU A 198 16.29 -2.58 -15.20
C LEU A 198 16.44 -2.83 -16.71
N GLU A 199 15.65 -2.18 -17.57
CA GLU A 199 15.78 -2.31 -19.03
C GLU A 199 17.08 -1.64 -19.54
N GLU A 200 17.46 -0.51 -18.94
CA GLU A 200 18.71 0.24 -19.22
C GLU A 200 19.98 -0.60 -19.03
N LYS A 201 19.92 -1.68 -18.25
CA LYS A 201 21.07 -2.54 -17.93
C LYS A 201 21.74 -3.15 -19.18
N LYS A 202 21.02 -3.32 -20.29
CA LYS A 202 21.62 -3.80 -21.55
C LYS A 202 22.57 -2.78 -22.15
N ASP A 203 22.13 -1.52 -22.23
CA ASP A 203 22.88 -0.46 -22.92
C ASP A 203 24.08 -0.01 -22.10
N ILE A 204 23.94 0.06 -20.78
CA ILE A 204 25.05 0.33 -19.84
C ILE A 204 26.12 -0.79 -19.92
N ASN A 205 25.73 -2.04 -20.15
CA ASN A 205 26.69 -3.13 -20.40
C ASN A 205 27.37 -3.02 -21.79
N ASN A 206 26.68 -2.49 -22.80
CA ASN A 206 27.28 -2.25 -24.11
C ASN A 206 28.28 -1.09 -24.05
N GLN A 207 27.93 0.02 -23.37
CA GLN A 207 28.84 1.13 -23.06
C GLN A 207 30.07 0.64 -22.27
N LYS A 208 29.88 -0.26 -21.28
CA LYS A 208 31.00 -0.88 -20.57
C LYS A 208 31.94 -1.63 -21.52
N LYS A 209 31.43 -2.30 -22.56
CA LYS A 209 32.28 -3.03 -23.53
C LYS A 209 33.09 -2.09 -24.41
N THR A 210 32.46 -1.07 -25.01
CA THR A 210 33.17 -0.12 -25.89
C THR A 210 34.25 0.64 -25.11
N LEU A 211 33.91 1.14 -23.92
CA LEU A 211 34.84 1.88 -23.07
C LEU A 211 36.05 1.04 -22.64
N ASN A 212 35.89 -0.26 -22.35
CA ASN A 212 37.03 -1.13 -22.06
C ASN A 212 37.92 -1.35 -23.30
N GLN A 213 37.35 -1.41 -24.51
CA GLN A 213 38.14 -1.52 -25.76
C GLN A 213 38.93 -0.23 -26.03
N GLU A 214 38.33 0.94 -25.80
CA GLU A 214 38.99 2.25 -25.90
C GLU A 214 40.15 2.37 -24.91
N ILE A 215 39.95 1.97 -23.65
CA ILE A 215 40.99 1.92 -22.62
C ILE A 215 42.15 1.00 -23.04
N GLU A 216 41.87 -0.21 -23.53
CA GLU A 216 42.89 -1.18 -23.94
C GLU A 216 43.70 -0.68 -25.16
N GLN A 217 43.04 -0.05 -26.13
CA GLN A 217 43.71 0.57 -27.28
C GLN A 217 44.60 1.75 -26.86
N LEU A 218 44.10 2.62 -25.99
CA LEU A 218 44.84 3.79 -25.51
C LEU A 218 46.08 3.37 -24.70
N GLN A 219 45.94 2.39 -23.80
CA GLN A 219 47.06 1.82 -23.03
C GLN A 219 48.17 1.27 -23.93
N LYS A 220 47.83 0.44 -24.93
CA LYS A 220 48.79 -0.08 -25.92
C LYS A 220 49.49 1.04 -26.70
N SER A 221 48.77 2.09 -27.07
CA SER A 221 49.37 3.24 -27.77
C SER A 221 50.33 4.04 -26.88
N GLN A 222 50.02 4.16 -25.58
CA GLN A 222 50.85 4.87 -24.60
C GLN A 222 52.14 4.09 -24.30
N GLU A 223 52.06 2.76 -24.22
CA GLU A 223 53.22 1.87 -24.10
C GLU A 223 54.17 2.04 -25.30
N VAL A 224 53.65 2.01 -26.54
CA VAL A 224 54.45 2.24 -27.76
C VAL A 224 55.08 3.64 -27.81
N HIS A 225 54.40 4.69 -27.33
CA HIS A 225 55.01 6.03 -27.26
C HIS A 225 56.08 6.13 -26.16
N ARG A 226 55.91 5.44 -25.02
CA ARG A 226 56.87 5.40 -23.92
C ARG A 226 58.17 4.70 -24.33
N ASP A 227 58.07 3.57 -25.01
CA ASP A 227 59.19 2.84 -25.59
C ASP A 227 60.01 3.67 -26.59
N LYS A 228 59.31 4.49 -27.39
CA LYS A 228 59.96 5.43 -28.33
C LYS A 228 60.67 6.56 -27.58
N LEU A 229 59.99 7.18 -26.61
CA LEU A 229 60.56 8.27 -25.81
C LEU A 229 61.84 7.81 -25.08
N GLN A 230 61.85 6.61 -24.48
CA GLN A 230 63.04 6.09 -23.82
C GLN A 230 64.22 5.97 -24.80
N LYS A 231 64.03 5.33 -25.96
CA LYS A 231 65.08 5.12 -26.97
C LYS A 231 65.62 6.44 -27.56
N ILE A 232 64.81 7.50 -27.55
CA ILE A 232 65.24 8.83 -28.01
C ILE A 232 65.98 9.59 -26.89
N LYS A 233 65.50 9.52 -25.63
CA LYS A 233 66.23 10.09 -24.47
C LYS A 233 67.58 9.43 -24.24
N GLU A 234 67.71 8.12 -24.48
CA GLU A 234 68.99 7.40 -24.43
C GLU A 234 70.00 8.02 -25.42
N LYS A 235 69.58 8.34 -26.66
CA LYS A 235 70.43 9.03 -27.64
C LYS A 235 70.79 10.46 -27.21
N ASP A 236 69.78 11.26 -26.83
CA ASP A 236 69.98 12.68 -26.52
C ASP A 236 70.87 12.90 -25.29
N SER A 237 70.85 11.96 -24.33
CA SER A 237 71.71 12.01 -23.13
C SER A 237 73.21 12.13 -23.45
N HIS A 238 73.67 11.52 -24.55
CA HIS A 238 75.04 11.70 -25.02
C HIS A 238 75.29 13.13 -25.51
N ARG A 239 74.37 13.70 -26.29
CA ARG A 239 74.48 15.06 -26.83
C ARG A 239 74.51 16.11 -25.71
N GLN A 240 73.70 15.94 -24.67
CA GLN A 240 73.72 16.81 -23.49
C GLN A 240 75.08 16.81 -22.78
N ALA A 241 75.70 15.64 -22.59
CA ALA A 241 77.04 15.55 -22.01
C ALA A 241 78.14 16.25 -22.85
N TRP A 242 78.04 16.21 -24.19
CA TRP A 242 78.92 16.99 -25.07
C TRP A 242 78.71 18.51 -24.93
N ILE A 243 77.47 18.97 -24.71
CA ILE A 243 77.15 20.39 -24.47
C ILE A 243 77.71 20.86 -23.11
N GLU A 244 77.61 20.04 -22.06
CA GLU A 244 78.21 20.34 -20.75
C GLU A 244 79.74 20.45 -20.84
N GLN A 245 80.40 19.58 -21.60
CA GLN A 245 81.85 19.66 -21.84
C GLN A 245 82.23 20.90 -22.66
N LEU A 246 81.52 21.20 -23.76
CA LEU A 246 81.76 22.39 -24.57
C LEU A 246 81.62 23.67 -23.75
N THR A 247 80.54 23.81 -22.97
CA THR A 247 80.31 25.00 -22.13
C THR A 247 81.36 25.12 -21.01
N TRP A 248 81.84 24.02 -20.43
CA TRP A 248 82.96 24.04 -19.49
C TRP A 248 84.26 24.56 -20.15
N HIS A 249 84.62 24.03 -21.33
CA HIS A 249 85.81 24.46 -22.07
C HIS A 249 85.72 25.92 -22.54
N GLN A 250 84.56 26.38 -23.00
CA GLN A 250 84.32 27.79 -23.35
C GLN A 250 84.48 28.72 -22.14
N ASN A 251 83.97 28.34 -20.97
CA ASN A 251 84.17 29.11 -19.73
C ASN A 251 85.65 29.15 -19.32
N LYS A 252 86.39 28.03 -19.45
CA LYS A 252 87.85 28.02 -19.21
C LYS A 252 88.58 28.97 -20.17
N GLN A 253 88.24 28.96 -21.46
CA GLN A 253 88.83 29.83 -22.47
C GLN A 253 88.58 31.32 -22.15
N GLN A 254 87.39 31.68 -21.66
CA GLN A 254 87.08 33.07 -21.26
C GLN A 254 87.88 33.54 -20.03
N THR A 255 88.21 32.64 -19.09
CA THR A 255 89.05 32.96 -17.93
C THR A 255 90.50 33.18 -18.33
N LEU A 256 91.10 32.25 -19.08
CA LEU A 256 92.49 32.37 -19.58
C LEU A 256 92.69 33.65 -20.42
N ASN A 257 91.69 34.04 -21.22
CA ASN A 257 91.70 35.29 -22.01
C ASN A 257 91.71 36.59 -21.18
N LYS A 258 91.33 36.53 -19.90
CA LYS A 258 91.44 37.68 -18.98
C LYS A 258 92.83 37.70 -18.37
N GLU A 259 93.28 36.56 -17.83
CA GLU A 259 94.58 36.40 -17.18
C GLU A 259 95.76 36.78 -18.11
N SER A 260 95.73 36.38 -19.40
CA SER A 260 96.79 36.77 -20.36
C SER A 260 96.88 38.29 -20.51
N LYS A 261 95.74 38.99 -20.58
CA LYS A 261 95.68 40.46 -20.78
C LYS A 261 96.11 41.24 -19.54
N GLU A 262 95.99 40.65 -18.36
CA GLU A 262 96.49 41.23 -17.12
C GLU A 262 98.02 41.07 -17.04
N LEU A 263 98.56 39.88 -17.33
CA LEU A 263 100.00 39.61 -17.37
C LEU A 263 100.74 40.44 -18.45
N GLU A 264 100.15 40.61 -19.64
CA GLU A 264 100.70 41.44 -20.72
C GLU A 264 100.85 42.92 -20.30
N GLN A 265 99.95 43.43 -19.44
CA GLN A 265 100.04 44.78 -18.89
C GLN A 265 101.13 44.92 -17.82
N GLU A 266 101.38 43.86 -17.03
CA GLU A 266 102.50 43.84 -16.08
C GLU A 266 103.86 43.83 -16.81
N GLN A 267 104.01 43.00 -17.86
CA GLN A 267 105.24 42.93 -18.66
C GLN A 267 105.61 44.31 -19.24
N PHE A 268 104.63 45.03 -19.81
CA PHE A 268 104.83 46.36 -20.39
C PHE A 268 105.39 47.39 -19.39
N GLN A 269 104.96 47.32 -18.13
CA GLN A 269 105.44 48.23 -17.08
C GLN A 269 106.88 47.91 -16.62
N LEU A 270 107.30 46.64 -16.68
CA LEU A 270 108.66 46.22 -16.32
C LEU A 270 109.69 46.64 -17.38
N VAL A 271 109.40 46.42 -18.67
CA VAL A 271 110.30 46.80 -19.79
C VAL A 271 110.65 48.30 -19.73
N ARG A 272 109.70 49.16 -19.36
CA ARG A 272 109.93 50.60 -19.27
C ARG A 272 111.01 50.97 -18.25
N LYS A 273 111.04 50.33 -17.07
CA LYS A 273 111.97 50.66 -15.97
C LYS A 273 113.42 50.34 -16.33
N ILE A 274 113.67 49.25 -17.07
CA ILE A 274 115.02 48.82 -17.44
C ILE A 274 115.70 49.88 -18.34
N ASN A 275 114.95 50.45 -19.29
CA ASN A 275 115.43 51.48 -20.22
C ASN A 275 115.79 52.84 -19.57
N GLU A 276 115.39 53.06 -18.31
CA GLU A 276 115.70 54.29 -17.56
C GLU A 276 117.05 54.15 -16.80
N ALA A 277 117.54 52.93 -16.55
CA ALA A 277 118.79 52.66 -15.83
C ALA A 277 120.07 52.89 -16.67
N ASP A 278 120.09 52.47 -17.94
CA ASP A 278 121.29 52.51 -18.81
C ASP A 278 121.89 53.92 -18.99
N LYS A 279 121.12 54.98 -18.75
CA LYS A 279 121.53 56.37 -18.97
C LYS A 279 122.46 56.92 -17.89
N LEU A 280 122.46 56.36 -16.68
CA LEU A 280 123.16 56.93 -15.51
C LEU A 280 124.63 56.51 -15.39
N ILE A 281 125.09 55.51 -16.12
CA ILE A 281 126.44 54.92 -15.95
C ILE A 281 127.57 55.79 -16.56
N ASN A 282 127.25 56.78 -17.40
CA ASN A 282 128.22 57.49 -18.25
C ASN A 282 128.85 58.78 -17.66
N GLN A 283 128.73 59.06 -16.35
CA GLN A 283 129.13 60.36 -15.75
C GLN A 283 129.88 60.22 -14.41
N GLU A 284 131.06 59.58 -14.40
CA GLU A 284 131.74 59.13 -13.17
C GLU A 284 132.70 60.14 -12.51
N GLN A 285 133.41 61.00 -13.27
CA GLN A 285 134.57 61.76 -12.75
C GLN A 285 134.24 63.06 -11.99
N GLU A 286 133.03 63.63 -12.11
CA GLU A 286 132.70 64.96 -11.56
C GLU A 286 132.22 64.94 -10.09
N VAL A 287 132.33 63.76 -9.46
CA VAL A 287 131.60 63.36 -8.25
C VAL A 287 132.50 63.18 -7.03
N THR A 288 133.83 63.16 -7.15
CA THR A 288 134.71 62.80 -6.00
C THR A 288 135.14 63.95 -5.09
N GLU A 289 135.11 65.21 -5.53
CA GLU A 289 135.76 66.33 -4.80
C GLU A 289 134.88 67.02 -3.74
N LYS A 290 133.56 66.82 -3.74
CA LYS A 290 132.59 67.57 -2.91
C LYS A 290 132.31 66.93 -1.54
N TYR A 291 133.05 65.88 -1.15
CA TYR A 291 132.72 65.04 0.01
C TYR A 291 133.27 65.59 1.33
N GLU A 292 134.46 66.20 1.30
CA GLU A 292 135.20 66.54 2.53
C GLU A 292 134.53 67.66 3.36
N GLU A 293 133.70 68.51 2.75
CA GLU A 293 132.92 69.55 3.47
C GLU A 293 131.79 68.98 4.37
N LEU A 294 131.38 67.72 4.19
CA LEU A 294 130.24 67.13 4.91
C LEU A 294 130.47 66.99 6.42
N LEU A 295 131.71 66.74 6.84
CA LEU A 295 132.04 66.31 8.21
C LEU A 295 131.76 67.34 9.30
N LEU A 296 131.54 68.61 8.94
CA LEU A 296 131.25 69.67 9.92
C LEU A 296 129.77 69.71 10.36
N LEU A 297 128.84 69.21 9.53
CA LEU A 297 127.40 69.39 9.72
C LEU A 297 126.72 68.36 10.62
N GLN A 298 127.31 67.17 10.80
CA GLN A 298 126.69 66.06 11.56
C GLN A 298 126.38 66.40 13.02
N LYS A 299 127.00 67.44 13.59
CA LYS A 299 126.88 67.82 15.01
C LYS A 299 125.61 68.62 15.36
N GLN A 300 124.63 68.70 14.46
CA GLN A 300 123.37 69.44 14.65
C GLN A 300 122.09 68.59 14.53
N GLU A 301 122.18 67.29 14.24
CA GLU A 301 120.99 66.43 14.07
C GLU A 301 120.34 65.99 15.40
N GLU A 302 121.15 65.68 16.42
CA GLU A 302 120.70 64.96 17.63
C GLU A 302 119.55 65.63 18.40
N THR A 303 119.40 66.96 18.29
CA THR A 303 118.37 67.74 19.00
C THR A 303 116.97 67.63 18.40
N LEU A 304 116.83 67.22 17.13
CA LEU A 304 115.54 67.19 16.42
C LEU A 304 114.82 65.84 16.52
N SER A 305 115.56 64.76 16.75
CA SER A 305 115.04 63.39 16.94
C SER A 305 113.95 63.30 18.02
N HIS A 306 114.09 64.06 19.11
CA HIS A 306 113.15 64.05 20.25
C HIS A 306 111.73 64.51 19.89
N GLN A 307 111.56 65.37 18.87
CA GLN A 307 110.23 65.89 18.50
C GLN A 307 109.41 64.88 17.67
N PHE A 308 110.07 63.94 16.98
CA PHE A 308 109.44 62.95 16.13
C PHE A 308 108.49 62.01 16.90
N GLN A 309 108.89 61.54 18.09
CA GLN A 309 108.16 60.54 18.86
C GLN A 309 106.77 61.02 19.35
N LEU A 310 106.57 62.33 19.51
CA LEU A 310 105.28 62.91 19.94
C LEU A 310 104.20 62.81 18.85
N SER A 311 104.55 63.04 17.58
CA SER A 311 103.60 62.96 16.45
C SER A 311 103.01 61.54 16.26
N GLN A 312 103.82 60.50 16.51
CA GLN A 312 103.45 59.11 16.22
C GLN A 312 102.29 58.61 17.12
N ASN A 313 102.21 59.08 18.36
CA ASN A 313 101.16 58.71 19.32
C ASN A 313 99.79 59.31 18.97
N ILE A 314 99.74 60.50 18.36
CA ILE A 314 98.49 61.15 17.97
C ILE A 314 97.91 60.46 16.72
N GLN A 315 98.77 60.07 15.78
CA GLN A 315 98.34 59.36 14.57
C GLN A 315 97.67 58.00 14.86
N GLN A 316 98.03 57.33 15.97
CA GLN A 316 97.34 56.11 16.44
C GLN A 316 95.93 56.36 17.01
N LYS A 317 95.61 57.59 17.48
CA LYS A 317 94.25 57.93 17.93
C LYS A 317 93.31 58.03 16.72
N LYS A 318 93.73 58.71 15.66
CA LYS A 318 92.95 58.88 14.41
C LYS A 318 92.47 57.53 13.84
N GLN A 319 93.35 56.54 13.74
CA GLN A 319 93.01 55.20 13.22
C GLN A 319 91.90 54.48 14.01
N LYS A 320 91.73 54.76 15.30
CA LYS A 320 90.65 54.14 16.10
C LYS A 320 89.28 54.74 15.76
N ILE A 321 89.21 56.06 15.57
CA ILE A 321 87.96 56.76 15.24
C ILE A 321 87.52 56.42 13.81
N GLU A 322 88.46 56.30 12.87
CA GLU A 322 88.21 55.82 11.51
C GLU A 322 87.55 54.42 11.49
N GLN A 323 87.99 53.51 12.38
CA GLN A 323 87.37 52.18 12.53
C GLN A 323 85.95 52.22 13.14
N GLU A 324 85.61 53.22 13.94
CA GLU A 324 84.26 53.37 14.49
C GLU A 324 83.27 53.95 13.48
N ILE A 325 83.72 54.91 12.65
CA ILE A 325 82.95 55.40 11.49
C ILE A 325 82.66 54.24 10.53
N PHE A 326 83.65 53.41 10.21
CA PHE A 326 83.46 52.22 9.37
C PHE A 326 82.43 51.25 9.94
N LYS A 327 82.43 50.99 11.26
CA LYS A 327 81.43 50.12 11.91
C LYS A 327 80.01 50.70 11.83
N LYS A 328 79.82 52.00 12.11
CA LYS A 328 78.50 52.66 12.02
C LYS A 328 77.96 52.68 10.58
N ASN A 329 78.82 52.94 9.59
CA ASN A 329 78.44 52.97 8.18
C ASN A 329 77.92 51.60 7.70
N ASN A 330 78.63 50.51 8.02
CA ASN A 330 78.19 49.14 7.73
C ASN A 330 76.85 48.78 8.40
N GLN A 331 76.58 49.28 9.62
CA GLN A 331 75.30 49.05 10.30
C GLN A 331 74.14 49.75 9.60
N LEU A 332 74.30 51.01 9.18
CA LEU A 332 73.29 51.72 8.38
C LEU A 332 73.07 51.07 7.02
N GLN A 333 74.15 50.65 6.33
CA GLN A 333 74.05 49.97 5.05
C GLN A 333 73.26 48.64 5.14
N LEU A 334 73.38 47.91 6.26
CA LEU A 334 72.55 46.73 6.52
C LEU A 334 71.07 47.07 6.72
N GLN A 335 70.77 48.16 7.43
CA GLN A 335 69.39 48.62 7.68
C GLN A 335 68.72 49.13 6.39
N ILE A 336 69.46 49.89 5.55
CA ILE A 336 69.02 50.32 4.22
C ILE A 336 68.64 49.09 3.38
N ARG A 337 69.52 48.08 3.31
CA ARG A 337 69.26 46.85 2.54
C ARG A 337 68.04 46.08 3.05
N GLN A 338 67.80 46.06 4.36
CA GLN A 338 66.59 45.43 4.94
C GLN A 338 65.30 46.16 4.54
N GLN A 339 65.29 47.50 4.47
CA GLN A 339 64.11 48.24 4.01
C GLN A 339 63.92 48.13 2.49
N GLN A 340 65.00 48.09 1.70
CA GLN A 340 64.96 47.83 0.25
C GLN A 340 64.26 46.49 -0.05
N THR A 341 64.70 45.39 0.55
CA THR A 341 64.06 44.07 0.34
C THR A 341 62.59 44.03 0.79
N ARG A 342 62.23 44.80 1.82
CA ARG A 342 60.83 44.94 2.26
C ARG A 342 59.97 45.72 1.26
N LEU A 343 60.56 46.70 0.57
CA LEU A 343 59.89 47.48 -0.48
C LEU A 343 59.72 46.67 -1.77
N GLU A 344 60.71 45.85 -2.13
CA GLU A 344 60.62 44.88 -3.24
C GLU A 344 59.45 43.89 -3.03
N GLN A 345 59.36 43.28 -1.84
CA GLN A 345 58.26 42.37 -1.48
C GLN A 345 56.87 43.01 -1.55
N LEU A 346 56.75 44.30 -1.16
CA LEU A 346 55.50 45.03 -1.26
C LEU A 346 55.13 45.37 -2.71
N ALA A 347 56.12 45.65 -3.57
CA ALA A 347 55.89 45.90 -5.00
C ALA A 347 55.46 44.62 -5.75
N GLU A 348 56.01 43.46 -5.41
CA GLU A 348 55.59 42.16 -5.95
C GLU A 348 54.12 41.84 -5.57
N GLN A 349 53.77 42.03 -4.29
CA GLN A 349 52.40 41.86 -3.80
C GLN A 349 51.40 42.84 -4.46
N GLU A 350 51.81 44.09 -4.68
CA GLU A 350 51.01 45.09 -5.41
C GLU A 350 50.74 44.64 -6.85
N GLN A 351 51.73 44.07 -7.54
CA GLN A 351 51.60 43.61 -8.92
C GLN A 351 50.63 42.42 -9.05
N ASP A 352 50.62 41.48 -8.09
CA ASP A 352 49.67 40.36 -8.07
C ASP A 352 48.24 40.77 -7.68
N LEU A 353 48.09 41.75 -6.79
CA LEU A 353 46.79 42.36 -6.49
C LEU A 353 46.22 43.07 -7.73
N GLN A 354 47.03 43.82 -8.47
CA GLN A 354 46.60 44.46 -9.73
C GLN A 354 46.12 43.45 -10.78
N LYS A 355 46.79 42.29 -10.94
CA LYS A 355 46.34 41.18 -11.82
C LYS A 355 44.97 40.62 -11.42
N THR A 356 44.59 40.73 -10.15
CA THR A 356 43.30 40.27 -9.62
C THR A 356 42.21 41.34 -9.81
N ILE A 357 42.56 42.60 -9.58
CA ILE A 357 41.65 43.76 -9.61
C ILE A 357 41.28 44.15 -11.06
N SER A 358 42.12 43.86 -12.06
CA SER A 358 41.79 44.07 -13.47
C SER A 358 40.58 43.27 -13.98
N GLN A 359 40.17 42.21 -13.27
CA GLN A 359 38.96 41.43 -13.58
C GLN A 359 37.67 42.02 -12.98
N ALA A 360 37.74 43.14 -12.25
CA ALA A 360 36.64 43.65 -11.44
C ALA A 360 35.37 44.00 -12.23
N ASP A 361 35.50 44.64 -13.39
CA ASP A 361 34.35 45.17 -14.12
C ASP A 361 33.58 44.09 -14.91
N ASP A 362 34.30 43.10 -15.47
CA ASP A 362 33.68 41.88 -16.01
C ASP A 362 32.87 41.14 -14.94
N ILE A 363 33.43 41.01 -13.73
CA ILE A 363 32.79 40.27 -12.64
C ILE A 363 31.57 41.03 -12.12
N LYS A 364 31.62 42.35 -11.94
CA LYS A 364 30.43 43.18 -11.66
C LYS A 364 29.33 42.97 -12.71
N ALA A 365 29.68 43.00 -14.00
CA ALA A 365 28.72 42.78 -15.08
C ALA A 365 28.10 41.36 -15.07
N THR A 366 28.81 40.35 -14.55
CA THR A 366 28.21 39.01 -14.32
C THR A 366 27.31 38.94 -13.07
N VAL A 367 27.62 39.68 -12.00
CA VAL A 367 26.77 39.76 -10.80
C VAL A 367 25.47 40.53 -11.09
N GLU A 368 25.52 41.58 -11.90
CA GLU A 368 24.32 42.30 -12.34
C GLU A 368 23.37 41.39 -13.15
N LYS A 369 23.92 40.58 -14.07
CA LYS A 369 23.16 39.54 -14.79
C LYS A 369 22.55 38.52 -13.83
N LEU A 370 23.32 38.02 -12.85
CA LEU A 370 22.83 37.10 -11.82
C LEU A 370 21.68 37.69 -11.00
N ASN A 371 21.72 38.98 -10.67
CA ASN A 371 20.63 39.65 -9.96
C ASN A 371 19.36 39.76 -10.82
N ASN A 372 19.48 40.05 -12.12
CA ASN A 372 18.34 40.04 -13.05
C ASN A 372 17.73 38.63 -13.19
N HIS A 373 18.55 37.58 -13.31
CA HIS A 373 18.07 36.19 -13.32
C HIS A 373 17.41 35.79 -11.99
N ARG A 374 17.91 36.25 -10.83
CA ARG A 374 17.29 36.05 -9.52
C ARG A 374 15.93 36.72 -9.40
N GLN A 375 15.78 37.96 -9.87
CA GLN A 375 14.49 38.65 -9.87
C GLN A 375 13.47 37.87 -10.72
N ARG A 376 13.88 37.44 -11.92
CA ARG A 376 13.01 36.63 -12.80
C ARG A 376 12.65 35.27 -12.19
N LEU A 377 13.57 34.63 -11.48
CA LEU A 377 13.30 33.39 -10.73
C LEU A 377 12.24 33.63 -9.64
N GLN A 378 12.34 34.71 -8.86
CA GLN A 378 11.35 35.05 -7.84
C GLN A 378 9.95 35.36 -8.39
N GLU A 379 9.83 35.84 -9.63
CA GLU A 379 8.52 35.97 -10.31
C GLU A 379 7.93 34.60 -10.65
N LEU A 380 8.75 33.69 -11.15
CA LEU A 380 8.34 32.35 -11.56
C LEU A 380 8.03 31.44 -10.36
N ASP A 381 8.78 31.54 -9.25
CA ASP A 381 8.44 30.89 -7.98
C ASP A 381 7.06 31.34 -7.45
N LYS A 382 6.73 32.65 -7.55
CA LYS A 382 5.40 33.17 -7.16
C LYS A 382 4.27 32.63 -8.04
N LEU A 383 4.51 32.50 -9.35
CA LEU A 383 3.57 31.87 -10.28
C LEU A 383 3.43 30.36 -10.03
N GLN A 384 4.51 29.65 -9.71
CA GLN A 384 4.45 28.23 -9.34
C GLN A 384 3.53 28.00 -8.13
N HIS A 385 3.56 28.89 -7.13
CA HIS A 385 2.70 28.80 -5.94
C HIS A 385 1.20 28.96 -6.25
N THR A 386 0.81 29.73 -7.28
CA THR A 386 -0.61 29.87 -7.67
C THR A 386 -1.06 28.79 -8.66
N VAL A 387 -0.14 28.30 -9.50
CA VAL A 387 -0.41 27.29 -10.54
C VAL A 387 -0.46 25.86 -9.99
N THR A 388 0.43 25.50 -9.06
CA THR A 388 0.49 24.16 -8.45
C THR A 388 -0.85 23.68 -7.85
N PRO A 389 -1.60 24.46 -7.06
CA PRO A 389 -2.91 24.02 -6.54
C PRO A 389 -3.97 23.88 -7.64
N LEU A 390 -3.93 24.73 -8.68
CA LEU A 390 -4.85 24.63 -9.83
C LEU A 390 -4.60 23.37 -10.65
N LEU A 391 -3.34 23.00 -10.90
CA LEU A 391 -2.97 21.75 -11.56
C LEU A 391 -3.44 20.53 -10.75
N LYS A 392 -3.27 20.53 -9.43
CA LYS A 392 -3.78 19.45 -8.55
C LYS A 392 -5.30 19.36 -8.58
N GLN A 393 -6.02 20.48 -8.54
CA GLN A 393 -7.49 20.49 -8.61
C GLN A 393 -7.99 19.97 -9.97
N LYS A 394 -7.36 20.40 -11.07
CA LYS A 394 -7.63 19.88 -12.42
C LYS A 394 -7.45 18.36 -12.47
N GLN A 395 -6.31 17.84 -12.00
CA GLN A 395 -6.00 16.41 -12.05
C GLN A 395 -6.99 15.57 -11.23
N ILE A 396 -7.46 16.06 -10.08
CA ILE A 396 -8.51 15.40 -9.29
C ILE A 396 -9.80 15.27 -10.12
N LEU A 397 -10.28 16.38 -10.67
CA LEU A 397 -11.50 16.44 -11.48
C LEU A 397 -11.41 15.56 -12.75
N GLU A 398 -10.25 15.52 -13.41
CA GLU A 398 -9.99 14.65 -14.56
C GLU A 398 -10.12 13.16 -14.17
N THR A 399 -9.54 12.72 -13.04
CA THR A 399 -9.72 11.33 -12.59
C THR A 399 -11.14 11.02 -12.11
N GLU A 400 -11.95 12.01 -11.71
CA GLU A 400 -13.38 11.78 -11.41
C GLU A 400 -14.20 11.61 -12.69
N LEU A 401 -13.88 12.37 -13.74
CA LEU A 401 -14.48 12.26 -15.06
C LEU A 401 -14.15 10.90 -15.73
N GLU A 402 -12.90 10.43 -15.62
CA GLU A 402 -12.51 9.08 -16.07
C GLU A 402 -13.28 7.98 -15.32
N LYS A 403 -13.41 8.09 -13.99
CA LYS A 403 -14.21 7.15 -13.19
C LYS A 403 -15.68 7.16 -13.62
N LEU A 404 -16.25 8.31 -13.97
CA LEU A 404 -17.62 8.37 -14.51
C LEU A 404 -17.73 7.65 -15.86
N LYS A 405 -16.76 7.84 -16.77
CA LYS A 405 -16.72 7.15 -18.07
C LYS A 405 -16.67 5.62 -17.90
N ALA A 406 -15.70 5.12 -17.13
CA ALA A 406 -15.52 3.69 -16.88
C ALA A 406 -16.76 3.04 -16.20
N ASN A 407 -17.47 3.78 -15.33
CA ASN A 407 -18.72 3.33 -14.71
C ASN A 407 -19.93 3.31 -15.67
N LEU A 408 -19.84 3.93 -16.84
CA LEU A 408 -20.85 3.85 -17.91
C LEU A 408 -20.48 2.75 -18.91
N GLU A 409 -19.20 2.64 -19.29
CA GLU A 409 -18.67 1.57 -20.15
C GLU A 409 -18.91 0.18 -19.52
N ALA A 410 -18.59 0.00 -18.25
CA ALA A 410 -18.86 -1.25 -17.52
C ALA A 410 -20.37 -1.56 -17.35
N LYS A 411 -21.27 -0.59 -17.56
CA LYS A 411 -22.73 -0.84 -17.62
C LYS A 411 -23.17 -1.27 -19.02
N LEU A 412 -22.53 -0.77 -20.07
CA LEU A 412 -22.77 -1.26 -21.44
C LEU A 412 -22.36 -2.72 -21.54
N GLU A 413 -21.15 -3.08 -21.12
CA GLU A 413 -20.67 -4.47 -21.10
C GLU A 413 -21.62 -5.41 -20.34
N GLN A 414 -22.15 -4.98 -19.18
CA GLN A 414 -23.17 -5.73 -18.45
C GLN A 414 -24.49 -5.87 -19.21
N PHE A 415 -24.88 -4.86 -20.00
CA PHE A 415 -26.10 -4.93 -20.80
C PHE A 415 -25.90 -5.82 -22.04
N GLU A 416 -24.71 -5.83 -22.65
CA GLU A 416 -24.36 -6.72 -23.78
C GLU A 416 -24.35 -8.20 -23.38
N ASN A 417 -23.79 -8.51 -22.20
CA ASN A 417 -23.84 -9.87 -21.67
C ASN A 417 -25.29 -10.34 -21.41
N LEU A 418 -26.17 -9.45 -20.93
CA LEU A 418 -27.60 -9.73 -20.75
C LEU A 418 -28.39 -9.78 -22.07
N GLU A 419 -28.02 -8.97 -23.05
CA GLU A 419 -28.56 -8.96 -24.41
C GLU A 419 -28.32 -10.32 -25.08
N ASN A 420 -27.05 -10.78 -25.09
CA ASN A 420 -26.66 -12.09 -25.60
C ASN A 420 -27.38 -13.25 -24.89
N GLN A 421 -27.50 -13.21 -23.56
CA GLN A 421 -28.24 -14.22 -22.80
C GLN A 421 -29.73 -14.28 -23.21
N TYR A 422 -30.40 -13.14 -23.33
CA TYR A 422 -31.80 -13.10 -23.76
C TYR A 422 -31.98 -13.55 -25.21
N HIS A 423 -31.03 -13.29 -26.11
CA HIS A 423 -31.07 -13.84 -27.47
C HIS A 423 -31.00 -15.38 -27.46
N GLN A 424 -30.07 -15.98 -26.72
CA GLN A 424 -29.93 -17.44 -26.59
C GLN A 424 -31.14 -18.14 -25.93
N GLU A 425 -31.89 -17.45 -25.08
CA GLU A 425 -33.17 -17.95 -24.54
C GLU A 425 -34.31 -17.91 -25.57
N LEU A 426 -34.33 -16.91 -26.45
CA LEU A 426 -35.35 -16.74 -27.48
C LEU A 426 -35.17 -17.71 -28.68
N GLU A 427 -33.94 -18.07 -29.01
CA GLU A 427 -33.63 -19.05 -30.08
C GLU A 427 -34.22 -20.45 -29.81
N LYS A 428 -34.40 -20.82 -28.53
CA LYS A 428 -34.89 -22.14 -28.10
C LYS A 428 -36.43 -22.25 -28.07
N ILE A 429 -37.14 -21.17 -28.42
CA ILE A 429 -38.61 -21.15 -28.52
C ILE A 429 -39.17 -22.13 -29.58
N PRO A 430 -38.72 -22.12 -30.86
CA PRO A 430 -39.27 -23.01 -31.89
C PRO A 430 -39.18 -24.50 -31.52
N GLU A 431 -38.02 -24.96 -31.02
CA GLU A 431 -37.81 -26.34 -30.58
C GLU A 431 -38.78 -26.73 -29.46
N ARG A 432 -38.88 -25.89 -28.42
CA ARG A 432 -39.81 -26.10 -27.30
C ARG A 432 -41.27 -26.12 -27.75
N ARG A 433 -41.65 -25.33 -28.75
CA ARG A 433 -43.01 -25.33 -29.33
C ARG A 433 -43.33 -26.62 -30.08
N GLN A 434 -42.38 -27.15 -30.86
CA GLN A 434 -42.55 -28.44 -31.53
C GLN A 434 -42.72 -29.56 -30.49
N LEU A 435 -41.87 -29.58 -29.46
CA LEU A 435 -41.92 -30.59 -28.40
C LEU A 435 -43.22 -30.52 -27.57
N LEU A 436 -43.78 -29.33 -27.35
CA LEU A 436 -45.10 -29.17 -26.71
C LEU A 436 -46.23 -29.74 -27.57
N ILE A 437 -46.21 -29.53 -28.89
CA ILE A 437 -47.20 -30.11 -29.83
C ILE A 437 -47.11 -31.64 -29.86
N GLU A 438 -45.90 -32.20 -29.82
CA GLU A 438 -45.71 -33.65 -29.70
C GLU A 438 -46.26 -34.22 -28.40
N LEU A 439 -46.16 -33.49 -27.29
CA LEU A 439 -46.68 -33.91 -25.99
C LEU A 439 -48.21 -33.81 -25.95
N ASP A 440 -48.83 -32.78 -26.55
CA ASP A 440 -50.28 -32.66 -26.65
C ASP A 440 -50.89 -33.84 -27.43
N ASN A 441 -50.34 -34.18 -28.59
CA ASN A 441 -50.77 -35.34 -29.38
C ASN A 441 -50.73 -36.64 -28.55
N LYS A 442 -49.66 -36.86 -27.76
CA LYS A 442 -49.52 -38.03 -26.86
C LYS A 442 -50.54 -38.01 -25.71
N ILE A 443 -50.92 -36.83 -25.21
CA ILE A 443 -51.98 -36.68 -24.20
C ILE A 443 -53.35 -37.03 -24.82
N GLN A 444 -53.64 -36.58 -26.04
CA GLN A 444 -54.87 -36.94 -26.77
C GLN A 444 -54.95 -38.45 -27.05
N GLU A 445 -53.86 -39.12 -27.43
CA GLU A 445 -53.81 -40.58 -27.56
C GLU A 445 -54.14 -41.29 -26.24
N ILE A 446 -53.54 -40.82 -25.14
CA ILE A 446 -53.75 -41.35 -23.79
C ILE A 446 -55.20 -41.18 -23.32
N ASP A 447 -55.84 -40.04 -23.59
CA ASP A 447 -57.25 -39.82 -23.20
C ASP A 447 -58.22 -40.65 -24.05
N ASN A 448 -57.92 -40.87 -25.34
CA ASN A 448 -58.63 -41.86 -26.16
C ASN A 448 -58.50 -43.29 -25.60
N GLN A 449 -57.31 -43.68 -25.13
CA GLN A 449 -57.10 -44.98 -24.48
C GLN A 449 -57.88 -45.12 -23.16
N LYS A 450 -57.98 -44.06 -22.32
CA LYS A 450 -58.82 -44.05 -21.11
C LYS A 450 -60.30 -44.27 -21.45
N VAL A 451 -60.82 -43.59 -22.50
CA VAL A 451 -62.20 -43.77 -22.97
C VAL A 451 -62.44 -45.19 -23.49
N TYR A 452 -61.46 -45.78 -24.19
CA TYR A 452 -61.54 -47.17 -24.63
C TYR A 452 -61.54 -48.15 -23.44
N GLN A 453 -60.64 -47.98 -22.48
CA GLN A 453 -60.59 -48.81 -21.26
C GLN A 453 -61.92 -48.78 -20.50
N LYS A 454 -62.58 -47.62 -20.40
CA LYS A 454 -63.92 -47.51 -19.79
C LYS A 454 -64.95 -48.39 -20.48
N ARG A 455 -64.97 -48.41 -21.82
CA ARG A 455 -65.87 -49.26 -22.63
C ARG A 455 -65.56 -50.76 -22.46
N VAL A 456 -64.29 -51.14 -22.30
CA VAL A 456 -63.87 -52.52 -22.00
C VAL A 456 -64.38 -52.96 -20.63
N LYS A 457 -64.27 -52.09 -19.60
CA LYS A 457 -64.82 -52.33 -18.25
C LYS A 457 -66.34 -52.47 -18.26
N GLU A 458 -67.04 -51.58 -18.98
CA GLU A 458 -68.51 -51.61 -19.14
C GLU A 458 -68.97 -52.92 -19.80
N LYS A 459 -68.34 -53.34 -20.92
CA LYS A 459 -68.61 -54.66 -21.55
C LYS A 459 -68.31 -55.85 -20.63
N SER A 460 -67.24 -55.77 -19.84
CA SER A 460 -66.89 -56.82 -18.87
C SER A 460 -67.94 -56.96 -17.77
N GLN A 461 -68.56 -55.86 -17.34
CA GLN A 461 -69.69 -55.87 -16.41
C GLN A 461 -70.97 -56.42 -17.05
N GLU A 462 -71.31 -56.00 -18.27
CA GLU A 462 -72.45 -56.52 -19.03
C GLU A 462 -72.37 -58.06 -19.20
N ARG A 463 -71.21 -58.58 -19.59
CA ARG A 463 -70.98 -60.03 -19.72
C ARG A 463 -71.09 -60.79 -18.40
N LYS A 464 -70.70 -60.18 -17.26
CA LYS A 464 -70.90 -60.79 -15.93
C LYS A 464 -72.38 -60.86 -15.57
N LEU A 465 -73.15 -59.80 -15.82
CA LEU A 465 -74.60 -59.76 -15.59
C LEU A 465 -75.36 -60.78 -16.47
N THR A 466 -74.89 -61.07 -17.69
CA THR A 466 -75.46 -62.19 -18.48
C THR A 466 -75.02 -63.55 -17.94
N GLN A 467 -73.77 -63.71 -17.48
CA GLN A 467 -73.31 -64.95 -16.82
C GLN A 467 -74.16 -65.29 -15.59
N GLU A 468 -74.47 -64.30 -14.74
CA GLU A 468 -75.30 -64.47 -13.53
C GLU A 468 -76.71 -64.94 -13.88
N LYS A 469 -77.37 -64.32 -14.87
CA LYS A 469 -78.69 -64.72 -15.36
C LYS A 469 -78.71 -66.17 -15.87
N LEU A 470 -77.68 -66.59 -16.60
CA LEU A 470 -77.57 -67.95 -17.13
C LEU A 470 -77.31 -68.98 -16.02
N ILE A 471 -76.53 -68.64 -14.98
CA ILE A 471 -76.35 -69.48 -13.78
C ILE A 471 -77.68 -69.64 -13.03
N VAL A 472 -78.47 -68.58 -12.87
CA VAL A 472 -79.80 -68.66 -12.24
C VAL A 472 -80.75 -69.53 -13.07
N ASN A 473 -80.78 -69.37 -14.39
CA ASN A 473 -81.58 -70.22 -15.27
C ASN A 473 -81.15 -71.69 -15.21
N GLN A 474 -79.85 -71.96 -15.14
CA GLN A 474 -79.31 -73.32 -14.98
C GLN A 474 -79.81 -73.95 -13.67
N LYS A 475 -79.75 -73.20 -12.55
CA LYS A 475 -80.24 -73.65 -11.24
C LYS A 475 -81.75 -73.93 -11.25
N ASN A 476 -82.53 -73.05 -11.86
CA ASN A 476 -83.98 -73.21 -12.02
C ASN A 476 -84.37 -74.43 -12.87
N TYR A 477 -83.50 -74.88 -13.78
CA TYR A 477 -83.71 -76.11 -14.55
C TYR A 477 -83.20 -77.37 -13.83
N THR A 478 -82.14 -77.30 -13.02
CA THR A 478 -81.73 -78.44 -12.18
C THR A 478 -82.76 -78.75 -11.11
N GLU A 479 -83.32 -77.74 -10.44
CA GLU A 479 -84.39 -77.90 -9.45
C GLU A 479 -85.63 -78.58 -10.05
N LYS A 480 -86.03 -78.19 -11.27
CA LYS A 480 -87.14 -78.84 -11.99
C LYS A 480 -86.82 -80.26 -12.45
N ILE A 481 -85.56 -80.62 -12.67
CA ILE A 481 -85.17 -82.00 -12.92
C ILE A 481 -85.27 -82.82 -11.62
N GLU A 482 -84.86 -82.27 -10.49
CA GLU A 482 -85.01 -82.92 -9.18
C GLU A 482 -86.49 -83.14 -8.83
N GLU A 483 -87.38 -82.17 -9.06
CA GLU A 483 -88.84 -82.34 -8.96
C GLU A 483 -89.37 -83.50 -9.83
N LEU A 484 -88.94 -83.57 -11.10
CA LEU A 484 -89.35 -84.63 -12.01
C LEU A 484 -88.78 -86.00 -11.60
N GLN A 485 -87.55 -86.06 -11.08
CA GLN A 485 -86.95 -87.29 -10.56
C GLN A 485 -87.65 -87.77 -9.29
N GLN A 486 -88.01 -86.88 -8.36
CA GLN A 486 -88.84 -87.24 -7.20
C GLN A 486 -90.19 -87.80 -7.65
N LYS A 487 -90.81 -87.19 -8.67
CA LYS A 487 -92.06 -87.68 -9.26
C LYS A 487 -91.93 -89.05 -9.93
N ILE A 488 -90.83 -89.32 -10.65
CA ILE A 488 -90.53 -90.64 -11.23
C ILE A 488 -90.33 -91.68 -10.13
N ASN A 489 -89.57 -91.35 -9.08
CA ASN A 489 -89.32 -92.23 -7.94
C ASN A 489 -90.61 -92.60 -7.20
N LEU A 490 -91.49 -91.63 -6.94
CA LEU A 490 -92.82 -91.89 -6.38
C LEU A 490 -93.65 -92.82 -7.28
N LEU A 491 -93.62 -92.60 -8.60
CA LEU A 491 -94.35 -93.43 -9.57
C LEU A 491 -93.78 -94.85 -9.74
N ASN A 492 -92.58 -95.15 -9.26
CA ASN A 492 -91.97 -96.49 -9.36
C ASN A 492 -92.33 -97.44 -8.20
N ASN A 493 -93.04 -96.98 -7.17
CA ASN A 493 -93.25 -97.74 -5.94
C ASN A 493 -94.55 -98.59 -6.00
N PRO A 494 -94.53 -99.94 -5.97
CA PRO A 494 -95.66 -100.78 -6.42
C PRO A 494 -97.06 -100.37 -5.92
N GLU A 495 -97.22 -100.10 -4.63
CA GLU A 495 -98.51 -99.81 -3.97
C GLU A 495 -98.90 -98.31 -3.97
N SER A 496 -98.26 -97.45 -4.77
CA SER A 496 -98.58 -96.01 -4.80
C SER A 496 -99.82 -95.68 -5.67
N THR A 497 -100.89 -95.19 -5.06
CA THR A 497 -102.06 -94.63 -5.74
C THR A 497 -101.75 -93.28 -6.43
N CYS A 498 -102.59 -92.85 -7.39
CA CYS A 498 -102.33 -91.64 -8.16
C CYS A 498 -102.55 -90.35 -7.33
N PRO A 499 -101.51 -89.51 -7.08
CA PRO A 499 -101.58 -88.33 -6.20
C PRO A 499 -102.27 -87.11 -6.87
N LEU A 500 -103.17 -87.35 -7.80
CA LEU A 500 -104.01 -86.32 -8.44
C LEU A 500 -105.46 -86.77 -8.71
N CYS A 501 -105.80 -88.05 -8.51
CA CYS A 501 -107.15 -88.56 -8.81
C CYS A 501 -107.57 -89.85 -8.08
N GLU A 502 -106.79 -90.35 -7.11
CA GLU A 502 -107.21 -91.39 -6.13
C GLU A 502 -107.81 -92.69 -6.72
N GLN A 503 -107.42 -93.05 -7.96
CA GLN A 503 -107.72 -94.35 -8.57
C GLN A 503 -106.46 -95.21 -8.69
N ASP A 504 -106.65 -96.52 -8.65
CA ASP A 504 -105.61 -97.51 -8.92
C ASP A 504 -105.10 -97.39 -10.36
N LEU A 505 -103.78 -97.52 -10.52
CA LEU A 505 -103.09 -97.30 -11.79
C LEU A 505 -102.78 -98.63 -12.48
N ASP A 506 -103.58 -98.97 -13.49
CA ASP A 506 -103.22 -100.00 -14.48
C ASP A 506 -101.78 -99.80 -14.97
N GLU A 507 -101.02 -100.90 -15.03
CA GLU A 507 -99.59 -100.94 -15.37
C GLU A 507 -99.24 -100.15 -16.66
N ASN A 508 -100.11 -100.24 -17.67
CA ASN A 508 -99.98 -99.50 -18.93
C ASN A 508 -100.07 -97.97 -18.78
N ARG A 509 -100.96 -97.47 -17.89
CA ARG A 509 -101.09 -96.02 -17.62
C ARG A 509 -99.88 -95.51 -16.85
N ARG A 510 -99.39 -96.31 -15.90
CA ARG A 510 -98.19 -96.03 -15.10
C ARG A 510 -96.96 -95.82 -15.97
N HIS A 511 -96.69 -96.75 -16.89
CA HIS A 511 -95.61 -96.63 -17.87
C HIS A 511 -95.73 -95.38 -18.75
N HIS A 512 -96.93 -95.02 -19.22
CA HIS A 512 -97.11 -93.85 -20.08
C HIS A 512 -96.85 -92.52 -19.34
N VAL A 513 -97.19 -92.40 -18.06
CA VAL A 513 -96.86 -91.21 -17.26
C VAL A 513 -95.35 -91.11 -17.00
N ILE A 514 -94.68 -92.23 -16.74
CA ILE A 514 -93.22 -92.27 -16.56
C ILE A 514 -92.50 -91.87 -17.85
N ASP A 515 -92.85 -92.47 -18.99
CA ASP A 515 -92.30 -92.12 -20.32
C ASP A 515 -92.48 -90.63 -20.66
N LYS A 516 -93.68 -90.07 -20.41
CA LYS A 516 -93.96 -88.65 -20.60
C LYS A 516 -93.11 -87.76 -19.68
N THR A 517 -92.83 -88.20 -18.46
CA THR A 517 -92.03 -87.45 -17.47
C THR A 517 -90.54 -87.52 -17.81
N ASN A 518 -90.04 -88.67 -18.25
CA ASN A 518 -88.68 -88.84 -18.78
C ASN A 518 -88.44 -87.92 -19.99
N LYS A 519 -89.38 -87.88 -20.95
CA LYS A 519 -89.32 -86.97 -22.12
C LYS A 519 -89.43 -85.48 -21.78
N GLN A 520 -89.86 -85.13 -20.56
CA GLN A 520 -89.76 -83.76 -20.03
C GLN A 520 -88.39 -83.53 -19.38
N GLN A 521 -87.86 -84.51 -18.65
CA GLN A 521 -86.53 -84.46 -18.04
C GLN A 521 -85.41 -84.35 -19.10
N GLU A 522 -85.44 -85.17 -20.16
CA GLU A 522 -84.49 -85.12 -21.28
C GLU A 522 -84.44 -83.73 -21.92
N LYS A 523 -85.60 -83.09 -22.13
CA LYS A 523 -85.69 -81.73 -22.69
C LYS A 523 -85.05 -80.69 -21.76
N LEU A 524 -85.23 -80.81 -20.44
CA LEU A 524 -84.55 -79.91 -19.49
C LEU A 524 -83.05 -80.17 -19.42
N GLN A 525 -82.59 -81.43 -19.54
CA GLN A 525 -81.17 -81.76 -19.64
C GLN A 525 -80.53 -81.16 -20.91
N GLN A 526 -81.22 -81.20 -22.05
CA GLN A 526 -80.80 -80.54 -23.29
C GLN A 526 -80.71 -79.01 -23.13
N GLN A 527 -81.67 -78.38 -22.43
CA GLN A 527 -81.62 -76.94 -22.12
C GLN A 527 -80.43 -76.59 -21.20
N ILE A 528 -80.14 -77.40 -20.18
CA ILE A 528 -78.97 -77.21 -19.30
C ILE A 528 -77.66 -77.37 -20.08
N TRP A 529 -77.57 -78.33 -21.00
CA TRP A 529 -76.40 -78.51 -21.85
C TRP A 529 -76.15 -77.27 -22.73
N PHE A 530 -77.20 -76.71 -23.34
CA PHE A 530 -77.12 -75.45 -24.10
C PHE A 530 -76.63 -74.28 -23.22
N LEU A 531 -77.20 -74.12 -22.02
CA LEU A 531 -76.75 -73.08 -21.06
C LEU A 531 -75.28 -73.29 -20.62
N GLN A 532 -74.82 -74.53 -20.49
CA GLN A 532 -73.41 -74.82 -20.18
C GLN A 532 -72.47 -74.38 -21.30
N GLU A 533 -72.86 -74.57 -22.57
CA GLU A 533 -72.09 -74.11 -23.72
C GLU A 533 -72.03 -72.57 -23.77
N GLU A 534 -73.16 -71.87 -23.65
CA GLU A 534 -73.23 -70.39 -23.58
C GLU A 534 -72.40 -69.82 -22.42
N LEU A 535 -72.52 -70.42 -21.22
CA LEU A 535 -71.70 -70.06 -20.06
C LEU A 535 -70.21 -70.29 -20.32
N SER A 536 -69.84 -71.28 -21.14
CA SER A 536 -68.43 -71.52 -21.51
C SER A 536 -67.90 -70.43 -22.44
N VAL A 537 -68.73 -69.86 -23.30
CA VAL A 537 -68.37 -68.75 -24.21
C VAL A 537 -68.23 -67.46 -23.41
N ILE A 538 -69.25 -67.09 -22.61
CA ILE A 538 -69.23 -65.85 -21.82
C ILE A 538 -68.08 -65.81 -20.80
N LYS A 539 -67.71 -66.96 -20.22
CA LYS A 539 -66.50 -67.05 -19.36
C LYS A 539 -65.19 -66.78 -20.12
N ARG A 540 -65.10 -67.09 -21.41
CA ARG A 540 -63.94 -66.75 -22.26
C ARG A 540 -63.92 -65.26 -22.57
N ASP A 541 -65.06 -64.68 -22.96
CA ASP A 541 -65.22 -63.23 -23.22
C ASP A 541 -64.77 -62.41 -22.00
N ILE A 542 -65.30 -62.71 -20.80
CA ILE A 542 -64.96 -62.01 -19.56
C ILE A 542 -63.45 -62.10 -19.27
N LYS A 543 -62.84 -63.28 -19.48
CA LYS A 543 -61.39 -63.47 -19.29
C LYS A 543 -60.59 -62.61 -20.27
N SER A 544 -60.99 -62.55 -21.54
CA SER A 544 -60.34 -61.74 -22.57
C SER A 544 -60.39 -60.25 -22.24
N LEU A 545 -61.57 -59.73 -21.91
CA LEU A 545 -61.79 -58.33 -21.54
C LEU A 545 -61.00 -57.93 -20.28
N ILE A 546 -60.80 -58.84 -19.32
CA ILE A 546 -59.98 -58.60 -18.13
C ILE A 546 -58.47 -58.57 -18.45
N SER A 547 -57.99 -59.35 -19.43
CA SER A 547 -56.60 -59.23 -19.89
C SER A 547 -56.35 -57.95 -20.69
N GLU A 548 -57.31 -57.55 -21.54
CA GLU A 548 -57.25 -56.31 -22.33
C GLU A 548 -57.23 -55.07 -21.42
N ASP A 549 -58.12 -55.02 -20.43
CA ASP A 549 -58.15 -53.96 -19.41
C ASP A 549 -56.80 -53.81 -18.67
N LYS A 550 -56.16 -54.93 -18.30
CA LYS A 550 -54.83 -54.92 -17.64
C LYS A 550 -53.69 -54.49 -18.57
N GLN A 551 -53.81 -54.67 -19.89
CA GLN A 551 -52.83 -54.16 -20.84
C GLN A 551 -52.93 -52.63 -20.95
N LEU A 552 -54.16 -52.12 -21.09
CA LEU A 552 -54.44 -50.68 -21.11
C LEU A 552 -54.03 -50.01 -19.78
N GLU A 553 -54.33 -50.62 -18.64
CA GLU A 553 -53.93 -50.11 -17.32
C GLU A 553 -52.41 -50.01 -17.16
N ASN A 554 -51.64 -50.91 -17.76
CA ASN A 554 -50.17 -50.82 -17.74
C ASN A 554 -49.64 -49.73 -18.69
N GLN A 555 -50.25 -49.55 -19.85
CA GLN A 555 -49.89 -48.48 -20.79
C GLN A 555 -50.19 -47.08 -20.21
N LEU A 556 -51.29 -46.92 -19.50
CA LEU A 556 -51.73 -45.64 -18.94
C LEU A 556 -50.91 -45.15 -17.73
N LYS A 557 -50.06 -46.00 -17.12
CA LYS A 557 -49.25 -45.64 -15.94
C LYS A 557 -48.23 -44.52 -16.19
N THR A 558 -47.77 -44.33 -17.42
CA THR A 558 -46.80 -43.28 -17.78
C THR A 558 -47.43 -41.91 -18.03
N SER A 559 -48.77 -41.81 -18.04
CA SER A 559 -49.50 -40.58 -18.40
C SER A 559 -49.17 -39.37 -17.52
N GLY A 560 -48.98 -39.58 -16.21
CA GLY A 560 -48.63 -38.49 -15.27
C GLY A 560 -47.30 -37.79 -15.60
N ASN A 561 -46.30 -38.54 -16.06
CA ASN A 561 -44.99 -37.98 -16.41
C ASN A 561 -45.07 -37.12 -17.68
N ILE A 562 -45.88 -37.54 -18.65
CA ILE A 562 -46.09 -36.82 -19.91
C ILE A 562 -46.82 -35.49 -19.66
N GLN A 563 -47.84 -35.49 -18.79
CA GLN A 563 -48.53 -34.27 -18.38
C GLN A 563 -47.63 -33.32 -17.57
N GLN A 564 -46.75 -33.84 -16.72
CA GLN A 564 -45.77 -33.02 -15.98
C GLN A 564 -44.76 -32.32 -16.91
N GLU A 565 -44.18 -33.03 -17.88
CA GLU A 565 -43.26 -32.40 -18.84
C GLU A 565 -43.97 -31.42 -19.80
N PHE A 566 -45.24 -31.67 -20.16
CA PHE A 566 -46.06 -30.71 -20.92
C PHE A 566 -46.16 -29.37 -20.17
N SER A 567 -46.70 -29.36 -18.94
CA SER A 567 -46.85 -28.12 -18.15
C SER A 567 -45.51 -27.46 -17.80
N ARG A 568 -44.43 -28.25 -17.71
CA ARG A 568 -43.06 -27.74 -17.51
C ARG A 568 -42.52 -26.98 -18.72
N ILE A 569 -42.83 -27.42 -19.94
CA ILE A 569 -42.41 -26.75 -21.18
C ILE A 569 -43.32 -25.56 -21.49
N GLU A 570 -44.62 -25.69 -21.23
CA GLU A 570 -45.62 -24.61 -21.30
C GLU A 570 -45.17 -23.40 -20.45
N ALA A 571 -44.86 -23.63 -19.17
CA ALA A 571 -44.35 -22.59 -18.27
C ALA A 571 -43.01 -21.96 -18.72
N GLN A 572 -42.16 -22.70 -19.44
CA GLN A 572 -40.92 -22.16 -20.03
C GLN A 572 -41.18 -21.28 -21.26
N LEU A 573 -42.24 -21.55 -22.03
CA LEU A 573 -42.64 -20.75 -23.19
C LEU A 573 -43.29 -19.42 -22.76
N ASP A 574 -44.11 -19.43 -21.70
CA ASP A 574 -44.66 -18.21 -21.10
C ASP A 574 -43.55 -17.29 -20.56
N GLN A 575 -42.55 -17.85 -19.88
CA GLN A 575 -41.38 -17.10 -19.42
C GLN A 575 -40.59 -16.46 -20.57
N ALA A 576 -40.51 -17.13 -21.74
CA ALA A 576 -39.87 -16.56 -22.93
C ALA A 576 -40.67 -15.39 -23.53
N GLY A 577 -42.00 -15.39 -23.37
CA GLY A 577 -42.86 -14.23 -23.63
C GLY A 577 -42.47 -13.01 -22.78
N GLU A 578 -42.08 -13.21 -21.52
CA GLU A 578 -41.44 -12.13 -20.77
C GLU A 578 -40.08 -11.75 -21.35
N VAL A 579 -39.21 -12.70 -21.70
CA VAL A 579 -37.82 -12.45 -22.17
C VAL A 579 -37.77 -11.53 -23.38
N LYS A 580 -38.72 -11.66 -24.32
CA LYS A 580 -38.82 -10.74 -25.46
C LYS A 580 -39.11 -9.29 -25.03
N ILE A 581 -39.84 -9.10 -23.93
CA ILE A 581 -40.03 -7.79 -23.29
C ILE A 581 -38.77 -7.39 -22.50
N LYS A 582 -38.08 -8.33 -21.80
CA LYS A 582 -36.81 -8.09 -21.09
C LYS A 582 -35.77 -7.45 -22.02
N LEU A 583 -35.56 -8.05 -23.19
CA LEU A 583 -34.65 -7.60 -24.24
C LEU A 583 -35.03 -6.22 -24.83
N LYS A 584 -36.26 -6.05 -25.37
CA LYS A 584 -36.71 -4.76 -25.96
C LYS A 584 -36.73 -3.60 -24.95
N LYS A 585 -36.86 -3.93 -23.67
CA LYS A 585 -36.68 -3.00 -22.56
C LYS A 585 -35.19 -2.62 -22.43
N LEU A 586 -34.30 -3.60 -22.20
CA LEU A 586 -32.85 -3.40 -22.02
C LEU A 586 -32.17 -2.62 -23.16
N LEU A 587 -32.46 -2.94 -24.43
CA LEU A 587 -31.84 -2.32 -25.61
C LEU A 587 -31.97 -0.78 -25.60
N LYS A 588 -33.11 -0.26 -25.13
CA LYS A 588 -33.37 1.18 -25.03
C LYS A 588 -32.58 1.87 -23.92
N GLU A 589 -32.20 1.14 -22.87
CA GLU A 589 -31.32 1.67 -21.82
C GLU A 589 -29.84 1.56 -22.22
N LYS A 590 -29.48 0.60 -23.08
CA LYS A 590 -28.17 0.53 -23.76
C LYS A 590 -27.98 1.73 -24.69
N GLU A 591 -28.91 1.91 -25.64
CA GLU A 591 -29.01 3.05 -26.57
C GLU A 591 -28.88 4.41 -25.85
N MET A 592 -29.48 4.58 -24.67
CA MET A 592 -29.34 5.81 -23.88
C MET A 592 -27.94 6.02 -23.30
N ILE A 593 -27.26 4.97 -22.83
CA ILE A 593 -25.90 5.08 -22.27
C ILE A 593 -24.85 5.23 -23.38
N GLU A 594 -25.01 4.52 -24.49
CA GLU A 594 -24.19 4.68 -25.71
C GLU A 594 -24.22 6.13 -26.19
N ASN A 595 -25.40 6.73 -26.29
CA ASN A 595 -25.52 8.15 -26.67
C ASN A 595 -24.84 9.09 -25.65
N VAL A 596 -24.95 8.84 -24.34
CA VAL A 596 -24.29 9.68 -23.31
C VAL A 596 -22.77 9.60 -23.38
N ILE A 597 -22.20 8.43 -23.68
CA ILE A 597 -20.75 8.28 -23.90
C ILE A 597 -20.33 8.92 -25.23
N ASN A 598 -21.01 8.61 -26.33
CA ASN A 598 -20.65 9.07 -27.68
C ASN A 598 -20.81 10.58 -27.88
N THR A 599 -21.67 11.24 -27.10
CA THR A 599 -21.81 12.72 -27.07
C THR A 599 -20.93 13.39 -26.02
N GLU A 600 -20.14 12.61 -25.27
CA GLU A 600 -19.32 13.04 -24.12
C GLU A 600 -20.10 13.85 -23.06
N THR A 601 -21.42 13.67 -22.96
CA THR A 601 -22.30 14.47 -22.10
C THR A 601 -22.28 14.05 -20.62
N TYR A 602 -21.43 13.09 -20.25
CA TYR A 602 -21.25 12.65 -18.87
C TYR A 602 -20.43 13.65 -18.05
N GLY A 603 -20.93 14.04 -16.87
CA GLY A 603 -20.16 14.86 -15.93
C GLY A 603 -19.95 16.33 -16.36
N MET A 604 -20.88 16.93 -17.14
CA MET A 604 -20.78 18.31 -17.63
C MET A 604 -20.32 19.36 -16.59
N ASN A 605 -20.71 19.24 -15.31
CA ASN A 605 -20.27 20.15 -14.27
C ASN A 605 -18.74 20.10 -14.08
N ILE A 606 -18.18 18.88 -14.02
CA ILE A 606 -16.75 18.61 -13.89
C ILE A 606 -16.00 19.10 -15.13
N GLN A 607 -16.54 18.86 -16.34
CA GLN A 607 -16.00 19.40 -17.60
C GLN A 607 -15.92 20.93 -17.59
N ASN A 608 -16.98 21.61 -17.11
CA ASN A 608 -17.01 23.07 -17.02
C ASN A 608 -16.02 23.60 -15.96
N GLU A 609 -15.86 22.93 -14.83
CA GLU A 609 -14.83 23.30 -13.83
C GLU A 609 -13.40 23.12 -14.37
N ILE A 610 -13.10 21.99 -15.04
CA ILE A 610 -11.82 21.78 -15.74
C ILE A 610 -11.58 22.88 -16.78
N LYS A 611 -12.60 23.27 -17.55
CA LYS A 611 -12.53 24.35 -18.54
C LYS A 611 -12.24 25.72 -17.90
N ILE A 612 -12.85 26.03 -16.76
CA ILE A 612 -12.57 27.24 -15.97
C ILE A 612 -11.15 27.23 -15.41
N ILE A 613 -10.65 26.07 -14.96
CA ILE A 613 -9.27 25.94 -14.47
C ILE A 613 -8.27 26.08 -15.62
N ASN A 614 -8.50 25.46 -16.78
CA ASN A 614 -7.66 25.65 -17.97
C ASN A 614 -7.57 27.14 -18.36
N GLN A 615 -8.71 27.86 -18.41
CA GLN A 615 -8.73 29.31 -18.68
C GLN A 615 -8.01 30.17 -17.62
N ARG A 616 -7.83 29.66 -16.39
CA ARG A 616 -7.01 30.31 -15.36
C ARG A 616 -5.52 30.00 -15.56
N LEU A 617 -5.18 28.76 -15.91
CA LEU A 617 -3.81 28.34 -16.21
C LEU A 617 -3.24 29.07 -17.44
N GLU A 618 -4.02 29.16 -18.53
CA GLU A 618 -3.69 29.96 -19.73
C GLU A 618 -3.38 31.43 -19.39
N LYS A 619 -4.21 32.05 -18.52
CA LYS A 619 -4.01 33.44 -18.08
C LYS A 619 -2.82 33.65 -17.15
N LEU A 620 -2.37 32.60 -16.46
CA LEU A 620 -1.17 32.64 -15.62
C LEU A 620 0.12 32.44 -16.42
N ASN A 621 0.02 31.88 -17.64
CA ASN A 621 1.11 31.72 -18.62
C ASN A 621 2.44 31.24 -18.00
N TYR A 622 2.34 30.26 -17.10
CA TYR A 622 3.48 29.64 -16.43
C TYR A 622 3.89 28.37 -17.16
N ASP A 623 5.16 28.28 -17.51
CA ASP A 623 5.78 27.08 -18.04
C ASP A 623 6.94 26.63 -17.12
N GLU A 624 6.92 25.35 -16.76
CA GLU A 624 7.91 24.74 -15.89
C GLU A 624 9.29 24.61 -16.56
N GLN A 625 9.36 24.56 -17.91
CA GLN A 625 10.65 24.57 -18.62
C GLN A 625 11.33 25.94 -18.50
N THR A 626 10.62 27.05 -18.75
CA THR A 626 11.17 28.40 -18.51
C THR A 626 11.58 28.62 -17.05
N HIS A 627 10.87 28.02 -16.09
CA HIS A 627 11.24 28.09 -14.68
C HIS A 627 12.51 27.28 -14.37
N ALA A 628 12.64 26.06 -14.89
CA ALA A 628 13.85 25.26 -14.74
C ALA A 628 15.09 25.95 -15.36
N LEU A 629 14.93 26.56 -16.54
CA LEU A 629 15.99 27.33 -17.21
C LEU A 629 16.41 28.56 -16.39
N ALA A 630 15.46 29.33 -15.85
CA ALA A 630 15.76 30.47 -14.99
C ALA A 630 16.52 30.05 -13.71
N ARG A 631 16.17 28.90 -13.13
CA ARG A 631 16.85 28.35 -11.95
C ARG A 631 18.29 27.90 -12.29
N GLY A 632 18.48 27.27 -13.44
CA GLY A 632 19.80 26.85 -13.93
C GLY A 632 20.78 28.00 -14.19
N GLU A 633 20.34 29.10 -14.80
CA GLU A 633 21.21 30.27 -15.03
C GLU A 633 21.59 30.98 -13.72
N VAL A 634 20.72 31.00 -12.70
CA VAL A 634 21.08 31.51 -11.35
C VAL A 634 22.16 30.65 -10.68
N GLU A 635 22.11 29.32 -10.81
CA GLU A 635 23.18 28.45 -10.30
C GLU A 635 24.49 28.63 -11.10
N ARG A 636 24.39 28.70 -12.43
CA ARG A 636 25.54 28.84 -13.35
C ARG A 636 26.37 30.10 -13.10
N LEU A 637 25.73 31.20 -12.71
CA LEU A 637 26.40 32.49 -12.45
C LEU A 637 26.87 32.66 -10.99
N ARG A 638 26.53 31.74 -10.07
CA ARG A 638 26.75 31.87 -8.62
C ARG A 638 28.22 32.03 -8.20
N TRP A 639 29.17 31.59 -9.03
CA TRP A 639 30.60 31.79 -8.78
C TRP A 639 31.03 33.28 -8.79
N ALA A 640 30.25 34.15 -9.46
CA ALA A 640 30.58 35.56 -9.60
C ALA A 640 30.58 36.29 -8.25
N GLU A 641 29.66 35.95 -7.35
CA GLU A 641 29.60 36.50 -5.98
C GLU A 641 30.87 36.17 -5.18
N ILE A 642 31.36 34.93 -5.31
CA ILE A 642 32.57 34.44 -4.62
C ILE A 642 33.82 35.15 -5.17
N LYS A 643 33.85 35.47 -6.47
CA LYS A 643 34.93 36.28 -7.03
C LYS A 643 34.84 37.75 -6.65
N GLN A 644 33.64 38.35 -6.59
CA GLN A 644 33.47 39.74 -6.18
C GLN A 644 34.03 39.98 -4.77
N ALA A 645 33.68 39.12 -3.80
CA ALA A 645 34.21 39.23 -2.44
C ALA A 645 35.76 39.21 -2.40
N ARG A 646 36.40 38.33 -3.19
CA ARG A 646 37.87 38.28 -3.31
C ARG A 646 38.48 39.54 -3.93
N ILE A 647 37.75 40.23 -4.81
CA ILE A 647 38.19 41.49 -5.40
C ILE A 647 38.03 42.65 -4.41
N GLU A 648 36.98 42.65 -3.59
CA GLU A 648 36.80 43.61 -2.50
C GLU A 648 37.90 43.46 -1.44
N ASP A 649 38.26 42.22 -1.07
CA ASP A 649 39.44 41.92 -0.23
C ASP A 649 40.76 42.39 -0.89
N ALA A 650 40.94 42.17 -2.20
CA ALA A 650 42.13 42.59 -2.92
C ALA A 650 42.29 44.13 -2.94
N ILE A 651 41.21 44.86 -3.23
CA ILE A 651 41.18 46.34 -3.16
C ILE A 651 41.44 46.82 -1.72
N GLY A 652 40.89 46.12 -0.73
CA GLY A 652 41.14 46.40 0.69
C GLY A 652 42.59 46.18 1.12
N ASN A 653 43.33 45.30 0.44
CA ASN A 653 44.75 45.05 0.70
C ASN A 653 45.67 45.99 -0.11
N GLN A 654 45.35 46.31 -1.37
CA GLN A 654 46.12 47.29 -2.15
C GLN A 654 46.22 48.64 -1.41
N LYS A 655 45.10 49.13 -0.84
CA LYS A 655 45.07 50.36 -0.03
C LYS A 655 45.98 50.36 1.20
N LYS A 656 46.31 49.18 1.75
CA LYS A 656 47.27 49.05 2.87
C LYS A 656 48.71 49.16 2.37
N ILE A 657 49.00 48.61 1.19
CA ILE A 657 50.31 48.73 0.54
C ILE A 657 50.57 50.19 0.14
N GLU A 658 49.57 50.85 -0.46
CA GLU A 658 49.60 52.28 -0.81
C GLU A 658 49.92 53.20 0.40
N GLN A 659 49.54 52.79 1.61
CA GLN A 659 49.85 53.51 2.86
C GLN A 659 51.25 53.18 3.40
N GLN A 660 51.69 51.92 3.36
CA GLN A 660 52.97 51.49 3.94
C GLN A 660 54.19 51.79 3.05
N LYS A 661 54.00 51.80 1.72
CA LYS A 661 55.07 52.06 0.75
C LYS A 661 55.74 53.44 0.93
N PRO A 662 55.03 54.58 1.07
CA PRO A 662 55.68 55.87 1.33
C PRO A 662 56.35 55.96 2.71
N GLU A 663 55.86 55.27 3.74
CA GLU A 663 56.53 55.24 5.05
C GLU A 663 57.90 54.56 4.97
N ILE A 664 58.03 53.49 4.17
CA ILE A 664 59.30 52.78 3.95
C ILE A 664 60.24 53.61 3.07
N ILE A 665 59.73 54.31 2.05
CA ILE A 665 60.54 55.23 1.21
C ILE A 665 61.10 56.37 2.06
N ALA A 666 60.27 57.07 2.82
CA ALA A 666 60.73 58.16 3.69
C ALA A 666 61.76 57.66 4.74
N LYS A 667 61.64 56.41 5.18
CA LYS A 667 62.61 55.80 6.10
C LYS A 667 63.93 55.37 5.43
N LEU A 668 63.90 55.02 4.14
CA LEU A 668 65.11 54.84 3.34
C LEU A 668 65.84 56.17 3.14
N GLU A 669 65.12 57.22 2.77
CA GLU A 669 65.68 58.58 2.63
C GLU A 669 66.29 59.09 3.96
N GLN A 670 65.66 58.79 5.10
CA GLN A 670 66.22 59.07 6.43
C GLN A 670 67.53 58.30 6.69
N LEU A 671 67.57 56.98 6.44
CA LEU A 671 68.79 56.18 6.67
C LEU A 671 69.93 56.56 5.71
N GLU A 672 69.63 56.91 4.46
CA GLU A 672 70.62 57.37 3.48
C GLU A 672 71.16 58.77 3.82
N THR A 673 70.30 59.68 4.31
CA THR A 673 70.76 60.99 4.81
C THR A 673 71.53 60.90 6.12
N GLU A 674 71.16 60.01 7.06
CA GLU A 674 71.97 59.69 8.24
C GLU A 674 73.36 59.16 7.85
N ARG A 675 73.44 58.26 6.87
CA ARG A 675 74.71 57.70 6.36
C ARG A 675 75.59 58.77 5.73
N ASN A 676 75.03 59.62 4.87
CA ASN A 676 75.76 60.70 4.21
C ASN A 676 76.21 61.78 5.23
N ASN A 677 75.41 62.07 6.26
CA ASN A 677 75.82 62.94 7.37
C ASN A 677 76.97 62.34 8.19
N LEU A 678 76.99 61.01 8.37
CA LEU A 678 78.07 60.31 9.07
C LEU A 678 79.44 60.48 8.38
N GLU A 679 79.47 60.38 7.06
CA GLU A 679 80.69 60.55 6.25
C GLU A 679 81.15 62.02 6.14
N THR A 680 80.22 62.98 6.14
CA THR A 680 80.52 64.39 5.83
C THR A 680 80.70 65.30 7.06
N ASN A 681 79.83 65.22 8.07
CA ASN A 681 79.70 66.28 9.09
C ASN A 681 79.53 65.79 10.54
N SER A 682 79.53 64.47 10.79
CA SER A 682 79.32 63.90 12.13
C SER A 682 80.35 64.35 13.17
N GLU A 683 79.99 64.27 14.46
CA GLU A 683 80.88 64.58 15.59
C GLU A 683 82.20 63.80 15.51
N LEU A 684 82.16 62.51 15.16
CA LEU A 684 83.36 61.67 14.95
C LEU A 684 84.22 62.18 13.78
N LYS A 685 83.60 62.68 12.70
CA LYS A 685 84.34 63.28 11.58
C LYS A 685 84.93 64.64 11.98
N GLN A 686 84.23 65.42 12.81
CA GLN A 686 84.76 66.65 13.40
C GLN A 686 85.89 66.37 14.41
N GLU A 687 85.86 65.26 15.14
CA GLU A 687 86.98 64.82 15.99
C GLU A 687 88.21 64.40 15.16
N ILE A 688 88.02 63.70 14.03
CA ILE A 688 89.13 63.47 13.08
C ILE A 688 89.70 64.80 12.59
N ASN A 689 88.85 65.75 12.18
CA ASN A 689 89.30 67.05 11.71
C ASN A 689 90.02 67.85 12.82
N LYS A 690 89.58 67.77 14.09
CA LYS A 690 90.27 68.36 15.24
C LYS A 690 91.61 67.69 15.55
N ILE A 691 91.71 66.37 15.40
CA ILE A 691 92.98 65.64 15.54
C ILE A 691 93.94 65.98 14.39
N GLU A 692 93.42 66.29 13.20
CA GLU A 692 94.19 66.87 12.09
C GLU A 692 94.64 68.30 12.41
N GLU A 693 93.82 69.13 13.07
CA GLU A 693 94.25 70.43 13.62
C GLU A 693 95.29 70.30 14.74
N GLU A 694 95.18 69.33 15.65
CA GLU A 694 96.21 69.04 16.68
C GLU A 694 97.55 68.60 16.05
N LEU A 695 97.50 67.76 15.00
CA LEU A 695 98.68 67.35 14.22
C LEU A 695 99.32 68.54 13.47
N ASN A 696 98.51 69.45 12.94
CA ASN A 696 99.01 70.66 12.27
C ASN A 696 99.60 71.67 13.28
N ASN A 697 98.96 71.86 14.44
CA ASN A 697 99.40 72.79 15.48
C ASN A 697 100.70 72.39 16.19
N LEU A 698 101.12 71.13 16.12
CA LEU A 698 102.41 70.69 16.64
C LEU A 698 103.61 71.38 15.96
N ASN A 699 103.42 71.92 14.75
CA ASN A 699 104.40 72.70 13.99
C ASN A 699 105.79 72.05 13.86
N TYR A 700 105.84 70.72 13.97
CA TYR A 700 107.02 69.91 13.70
C TYR A 700 107.26 69.91 12.20
N ASP A 701 108.05 70.87 11.71
CA ASP A 701 108.47 70.88 10.32
C ASP A 701 109.40 69.69 10.07
N ARG A 702 108.78 68.58 9.67
CA ARG A 702 109.46 67.37 9.18
C ARG A 702 110.46 67.74 8.09
N SER A 703 110.20 68.78 7.29
CA SER A 703 111.12 69.27 6.28
C SER A 703 112.21 70.23 6.82
N TYR A 704 112.15 70.70 8.07
CA TYR A 704 113.28 71.37 8.74
C TYR A 704 114.20 70.36 9.43
N HIS A 705 113.63 69.37 10.13
CA HIS A 705 114.38 68.20 10.61
C HIS A 705 115.07 67.50 9.43
N GLN A 706 114.29 67.16 8.39
CA GLN A 706 114.87 66.70 7.13
C GLN A 706 115.70 67.77 6.42
N ARG A 707 115.66 69.08 6.69
CA ARG A 707 116.63 70.02 6.06
C ARG A 707 117.99 70.02 6.72
N ILE A 708 118.10 69.71 8.02
CA ILE A 708 119.41 69.52 8.68
C ILE A 708 119.93 68.12 8.38
N SER A 709 119.13 67.07 8.57
CA SER A 709 119.48 65.72 8.10
C SER A 709 119.75 65.71 6.59
N ASP A 710 118.98 66.42 5.75
CA ASP A 710 119.26 66.56 4.32
C ASP A 710 120.32 67.60 3.97
N TYR A 711 120.87 68.43 4.86
CA TYR A 711 122.11 69.17 4.52
C TYR A 711 123.32 68.25 4.74
N ILE A 712 123.30 67.49 5.84
CA ILE A 712 124.16 66.32 6.03
C ILE A 712 124.00 65.36 4.84
N ARG A 713 122.79 65.16 4.29
CA ARG A 713 122.49 64.32 3.10
C ARG A 713 122.69 64.99 1.73
N LYS A 714 122.87 66.32 1.65
CA LYS A 714 123.07 67.06 0.38
C LYS A 714 124.53 67.41 0.11
N SER A 715 125.35 67.60 1.12
CA SER A 715 126.80 67.37 0.94
C SER A 715 127.09 65.88 0.69
N GLN A 716 126.19 64.99 1.15
CA GLN A 716 126.19 63.57 0.79
C GLN A 716 125.76 63.33 -0.65
N SER A 717 125.40 64.34 -1.45
CA SER A 717 125.26 64.18 -2.92
C SER A 717 126.54 63.59 -3.54
N CYS A 718 127.70 63.98 -2.99
CA CYS A 718 129.00 63.42 -3.33
C CYS A 718 129.11 61.89 -3.10
N VAL A 719 128.42 61.37 -2.08
CA VAL A 719 128.32 59.92 -1.80
C VAL A 719 127.18 59.30 -2.60
N VAL A 720 126.06 59.99 -2.76
CA VAL A 720 124.85 59.49 -3.42
C VAL A 720 125.04 59.34 -4.92
N ASP A 721 125.81 60.22 -5.58
CA ASP A 721 126.13 60.07 -7.00
C ASP A 721 127.21 58.99 -7.23
N TYR A 722 128.06 58.73 -6.22
CA TYR A 722 128.97 57.58 -6.18
C TYR A 722 128.22 56.25 -5.91
N GLN A 723 127.22 56.26 -5.02
CA GLN A 723 126.39 55.10 -4.69
C GLN A 723 125.38 54.75 -5.78
N LYS A 724 124.73 55.72 -6.45
CA LYS A 724 123.88 55.45 -7.63
C LYS A 724 124.61 54.64 -8.70
N LEU A 725 125.91 54.90 -8.88
CA LEU A 725 126.76 54.20 -9.86
C LEU A 725 127.19 52.78 -9.38
N GLN A 726 126.92 52.43 -8.11
CA GLN A 726 126.97 51.07 -7.57
C GLN A 726 125.57 50.40 -7.55
N ASP A 727 124.53 51.07 -7.04
CA ASP A 727 123.18 50.52 -6.88
C ASP A 727 122.58 50.08 -8.22
N VAL A 728 122.75 50.91 -9.28
CA VAL A 728 122.30 50.58 -10.65
C VAL A 728 123.01 49.33 -11.21
N LYS A 729 124.21 49.00 -10.73
CA LYS A 729 124.92 47.76 -11.11
C LYS A 729 124.44 46.53 -10.31
N GLN A 730 123.62 46.71 -9.26
CA GLN A 730 123.20 45.64 -8.36
C GLN A 730 121.74 45.18 -8.58
N ASP A 731 120.82 46.09 -8.91
CA ASP A 731 119.39 45.77 -9.13
C ASP A 731 119.06 45.30 -10.56
N TYR A 732 119.87 45.69 -11.56
CA TYR A 732 119.64 45.39 -12.98
C TYR A 732 119.38 43.88 -13.28
N PRO A 733 120.09 42.90 -12.67
CA PRO A 733 119.81 41.48 -12.90
C PRO A 733 118.45 41.01 -12.37
N GLN A 734 117.98 41.55 -11.24
CA GLN A 734 116.73 41.09 -10.62
C GLN A 734 115.50 41.52 -11.43
N LEU A 735 115.56 42.72 -12.04
CA LEU A 735 114.51 43.19 -12.95
C LEU A 735 114.42 42.34 -14.23
N GLN A 736 115.54 41.83 -14.74
CA GLN A 736 115.56 40.89 -15.87
C GLN A 736 114.98 39.51 -15.50
N GLU A 737 115.22 39.02 -14.28
CA GLU A 737 114.64 37.76 -13.79
C GLU A 737 113.12 37.87 -13.58
N GLN A 738 112.61 39.00 -13.09
CA GLN A 738 111.18 39.24 -12.95
C GLN A 738 110.46 39.31 -14.31
N LEU A 739 111.04 40.00 -15.30
CA LEU A 739 110.53 40.02 -16.68
C LEU A 739 110.37 38.60 -17.24
N LYS A 740 111.44 37.80 -17.13
CA LYS A 740 111.50 36.43 -17.64
C LYS A 740 110.47 35.49 -16.98
N ASN A 741 110.15 35.71 -15.70
CA ASN A 741 109.14 34.95 -14.96
C ASN A 741 107.68 35.35 -15.29
N ILE A 742 107.46 36.51 -15.90
CA ILE A 742 106.16 36.89 -16.47
C ILE A 742 106.05 36.35 -17.90
N GLU A 743 107.13 36.43 -18.68
CA GLU A 743 107.20 35.86 -20.03
C GLU A 743 106.94 34.34 -20.06
N THR A 744 107.44 33.57 -19.10
CA THR A 744 107.11 32.14 -19.00
C THR A 744 105.64 31.89 -18.66
N LYS A 745 105.02 32.72 -17.80
CA LYS A 745 103.58 32.62 -17.49
C LYS A 745 102.71 32.96 -18.70
N ILE A 746 103.03 34.03 -19.42
CA ILE A 746 102.32 34.44 -20.65
C ILE A 746 102.39 33.30 -21.68
N ASN A 747 103.58 32.74 -21.92
CA ASN A 747 103.73 31.61 -22.84
C ASN A 747 102.89 30.39 -22.42
N ASN A 748 102.94 29.99 -21.14
CA ASN A 748 102.14 28.87 -20.62
C ASN A 748 100.62 29.10 -20.79
N ASN A 749 100.12 30.29 -20.42
CA ASN A 749 98.70 30.63 -20.60
C ASN A 749 98.30 30.67 -22.08
N GLN A 750 99.19 31.12 -22.98
CA GLN A 750 98.95 31.10 -24.42
C GLN A 750 99.00 29.68 -25.02
N GLU A 751 99.73 28.73 -24.44
CA GLU A 751 99.67 27.31 -24.83
C GLU A 751 98.38 26.65 -24.31
N GLU A 752 98.03 26.82 -23.03
CA GLU A 752 96.75 26.33 -22.48
C GLU A 752 95.53 26.92 -23.19
N GLN A 753 95.58 28.19 -23.62
CA GLN A 753 94.53 28.81 -24.43
C GLN A 753 94.42 28.13 -25.81
N LYS A 754 95.54 27.93 -26.53
CA LYS A 754 95.54 27.27 -27.85
C LYS A 754 95.01 25.83 -27.78
N ASP A 755 95.33 25.10 -26.72
CA ASP A 755 94.82 23.74 -26.54
C ASP A 755 93.35 23.73 -26.13
N THR A 756 92.92 24.65 -25.25
CA THR A 756 91.49 24.82 -24.93
C THR A 756 90.69 25.22 -26.18
N GLU A 757 91.24 26.06 -27.07
CA GLU A 757 90.64 26.44 -28.35
C GLU A 757 90.50 25.27 -29.33
N LYS A 758 91.52 24.39 -29.43
CA LYS A 758 91.40 23.13 -30.18
C LYS A 758 90.28 22.25 -29.63
N PHE A 759 90.18 22.10 -28.30
CA PHE A 759 89.10 21.32 -27.69
C PHE A 759 87.72 21.94 -27.96
N VAL A 760 87.54 23.27 -27.84
CA VAL A 760 86.26 23.92 -28.18
C VAL A 760 85.89 23.68 -29.65
N GLN A 761 86.84 23.78 -30.58
CA GLN A 761 86.60 23.52 -32.02
C GLN A 761 86.31 22.05 -32.34
N GLN A 762 86.96 21.11 -31.66
CA GLN A 762 86.68 19.68 -31.80
C GLN A 762 85.29 19.32 -31.24
N LEU A 763 84.94 19.85 -30.06
CA LEU A 763 83.64 19.65 -29.42
C LEU A 763 82.51 20.29 -30.25
N SER A 764 82.72 21.48 -30.82
CA SER A 764 81.69 22.14 -31.64
C SER A 764 81.46 21.41 -32.96
N THR A 765 82.52 21.00 -33.67
CA THR A 765 82.39 20.24 -34.93
C THR A 765 81.83 18.84 -34.71
N GLN A 766 82.07 18.21 -33.56
CA GLN A 766 81.40 16.96 -33.19
C GLN A 766 79.92 17.20 -32.90
N LEU A 767 79.55 18.26 -32.16
CA LEU A 767 78.14 18.61 -31.90
C LEU A 767 77.34 18.95 -33.16
N GLU A 768 77.97 19.56 -34.18
CA GLU A 768 77.35 19.80 -35.49
C GLU A 768 77.02 18.51 -36.26
N THR A 769 77.64 17.37 -35.92
CA THR A 769 77.36 16.06 -36.55
C THR A 769 76.33 15.20 -35.82
N ILE A 770 75.82 15.64 -34.66
CA ILE A 770 74.87 14.88 -33.83
C ILE A 770 73.48 15.53 -33.89
N GLU A 771 72.49 14.78 -34.38
CA GLU A 771 71.09 15.20 -34.49
C GLU A 771 70.52 15.72 -33.15
N ASP A 772 69.71 16.78 -33.23
CA ASP A 772 69.01 17.34 -32.07
C ASP A 772 67.64 16.66 -31.90
N HIS A 773 67.49 15.86 -30.85
CA HIS A 773 66.25 15.13 -30.58
C HIS A 773 65.31 15.85 -29.58
N SER A 774 65.66 17.05 -29.10
CA SER A 774 64.88 17.79 -28.09
C SER A 774 63.42 18.01 -28.49
N GLN A 775 63.17 18.38 -29.75
CA GLN A 775 61.82 18.60 -30.29
C GLN A 775 61.01 17.30 -30.38
N GLU A 776 61.63 16.17 -30.74
CA GLU A 776 60.93 14.87 -30.75
C GLU A 776 60.58 14.40 -29.34
N ILE A 777 61.45 14.69 -28.36
CA ILE A 777 61.21 14.42 -26.94
C ILE A 777 59.99 15.22 -26.45
N GLU A 778 59.96 16.54 -26.68
CA GLU A 778 58.86 17.42 -26.26
C GLU A 778 57.52 17.01 -26.90
N ILE A 779 57.52 16.67 -28.20
CA ILE A 779 56.33 16.19 -28.91
C ILE A 779 55.85 14.83 -28.36
N LEU A 780 56.76 13.93 -27.95
CA LEU A 780 56.38 12.65 -27.36
C LEU A 780 55.91 12.79 -25.91
N GLU A 781 56.49 13.68 -25.11
CA GLU A 781 56.09 13.92 -23.72
C GLU A 781 54.72 14.59 -23.63
N THR A 782 54.48 15.65 -24.40
CA THR A 782 53.16 16.30 -24.49
C THR A 782 52.08 15.33 -24.97
N LYS A 783 52.39 14.47 -25.95
CA LYS A 783 51.47 13.42 -26.42
C LYS A 783 51.20 12.36 -25.35
N LEU A 784 52.21 11.90 -24.62
CA LEU A 784 52.07 10.94 -23.51
C LEU A 784 51.25 11.52 -22.35
N GLN A 785 51.40 12.81 -22.04
CA GLN A 785 50.59 13.51 -21.05
C GLN A 785 49.12 13.58 -21.50
N LEU A 786 48.83 13.99 -22.73
CA LEU A 786 47.46 14.07 -23.25
C LEU A 786 46.79 12.68 -23.30
N GLN A 787 47.55 11.61 -23.58
CA GLN A 787 47.06 10.24 -23.47
C GLN A 787 46.80 9.78 -22.02
N ARG A 788 47.52 10.33 -21.02
CA ARG A 788 47.25 10.11 -19.59
C ARG A 788 45.92 10.75 -19.18
N GLU A 789 45.73 12.02 -19.52
CA GLU A 789 44.50 12.77 -19.22
C GLU A 789 43.26 12.13 -19.87
N GLN A 790 43.40 11.60 -21.10
CA GLN A 790 42.38 10.78 -21.75
C GLN A 790 42.11 9.46 -21.01
N LEU A 791 43.15 8.74 -20.60
CA LEU A 791 43.02 7.46 -19.89
C LEU A 791 42.33 7.62 -18.52
N ASP A 792 42.71 8.64 -17.75
CA ASP A 792 42.11 8.94 -16.44
C ASP A 792 40.63 9.32 -16.57
N ASN A 793 40.26 10.05 -17.63
CA ASN A 793 38.86 10.36 -17.94
C ASN A 793 38.06 9.10 -18.29
N LEU A 794 38.59 8.21 -19.15
CA LEU A 794 37.94 6.93 -19.49
C LEU A 794 37.82 6.01 -18.25
N LEU A 795 38.84 5.95 -17.39
CA LEU A 795 38.78 5.21 -16.12
C LEU A 795 37.73 5.80 -15.16
N GLY A 796 37.61 7.13 -15.10
CA GLY A 796 36.56 7.80 -14.34
C GLY A 796 35.14 7.50 -14.86
N GLN A 797 34.96 7.44 -16.18
CA GLN A 797 33.71 7.02 -16.81
C GLN A 797 33.39 5.54 -16.52
N LYS A 798 34.41 4.66 -16.56
CA LYS A 798 34.27 3.24 -16.22
C LYS A 798 33.79 3.06 -14.79
N GLY A 799 34.36 3.78 -13.83
CA GLY A 799 33.93 3.75 -12.43
C GLY A 799 32.44 4.11 -12.24
N ARG A 800 31.95 5.14 -12.95
CA ARG A 800 30.52 5.54 -12.92
C ARG A 800 29.61 4.44 -13.49
N ILE A 801 30.01 3.82 -14.61
CA ILE A 801 29.28 2.72 -15.25
C ILE A 801 29.25 1.48 -14.34
N GLU A 802 30.36 1.15 -13.68
CA GLU A 802 30.45 0.01 -12.76
C GLU A 802 29.62 0.24 -11.49
N GLN A 803 29.60 1.47 -10.96
CA GLN A 803 28.70 1.87 -9.86
C GLN A 803 27.23 1.75 -10.26
N SER A 804 26.83 2.26 -11.43
CA SER A 804 25.46 2.13 -11.97
C SER A 804 25.04 0.66 -12.14
N LEU A 805 25.91 -0.19 -12.69
CA LEU A 805 25.62 -1.63 -12.83
C LEU A 805 25.40 -2.33 -11.49
N SER A 806 26.13 -1.94 -10.44
CA SER A 806 25.90 -2.46 -9.07
C SER A 806 24.57 -2.02 -8.46
N GLN A 807 24.12 -0.79 -8.74
CA GLN A 807 22.81 -0.28 -8.31
C GLN A 807 21.68 -1.04 -9.03
N LEU A 808 21.86 -1.37 -10.30
CA LEU A 808 20.93 -2.21 -11.06
C LEU A 808 20.90 -3.67 -10.55
N GLU A 809 21.91 -4.14 -9.82
CA GLU A 809 21.92 -5.46 -9.19
C GLU A 809 21.25 -5.50 -7.81
N SER A 810 21.32 -4.41 -7.03
CA SER A 810 20.49 -4.29 -5.83
C SER A 810 19.02 -4.07 -6.18
N LEU A 811 18.70 -3.25 -7.19
CA LEU A 811 17.35 -3.08 -7.71
C LEU A 811 16.73 -4.39 -8.20
N LYS A 812 17.50 -5.27 -8.87
CA LYS A 812 17.00 -6.60 -9.27
C LYS A 812 16.65 -7.49 -8.08
N LYS A 813 17.44 -7.46 -7.00
CA LYS A 813 17.09 -8.20 -5.76
C LYS A 813 15.81 -7.67 -5.12
N GLN A 814 15.65 -6.34 -5.06
CA GLN A 814 14.43 -5.70 -4.56
C GLN A 814 13.20 -6.03 -5.41
N GLN A 815 13.34 -6.16 -6.74
CA GLN A 815 12.29 -6.67 -7.62
C GLN A 815 11.88 -8.11 -7.25
N GLU A 816 12.84 -9.03 -7.09
CA GLU A 816 12.58 -10.43 -6.73
C GLU A 816 11.99 -10.61 -5.32
N GLU A 817 12.11 -9.62 -4.45
CA GLU A 817 11.46 -9.56 -3.14
C GLU A 817 10.04 -8.97 -3.24
N GLN A 818 9.88 -7.82 -3.90
CA GLN A 818 8.58 -7.17 -4.09
C GLN A 818 7.62 -8.01 -4.95
N GLU A 819 8.09 -8.80 -5.92
CA GLU A 819 7.20 -9.70 -6.68
C GLU A 819 6.65 -10.85 -5.82
N LYS A 820 7.35 -11.27 -4.75
CA LYS A 820 6.80 -12.24 -3.79
C LYS A 820 5.73 -11.59 -2.93
N GLU A 821 6.05 -10.43 -2.35
CA GLU A 821 5.12 -9.64 -1.52
C GLU A 821 3.84 -9.27 -2.29
N TYR A 822 3.98 -8.82 -3.54
CA TYR A 822 2.85 -8.54 -4.44
C TYR A 822 1.92 -9.75 -4.60
N ASN A 823 2.46 -10.94 -4.83
CA ASN A 823 1.66 -12.15 -5.03
C ASN A 823 0.95 -12.61 -3.74
N ASP A 824 1.58 -12.47 -2.57
CA ASP A 824 0.94 -12.79 -1.29
C ASP A 824 -0.14 -11.75 -0.91
N VAL A 825 0.12 -10.45 -1.06
CA VAL A 825 -0.87 -9.38 -0.86
C VAL A 825 -2.08 -9.57 -1.77
N ARG A 826 -1.85 -9.85 -3.06
CA ARG A 826 -2.89 -10.15 -4.06
C ARG A 826 -3.70 -11.39 -3.73
N LYS A 827 -3.08 -12.41 -3.15
CA LYS A 827 -3.75 -13.62 -2.64
C LYS A 827 -4.66 -13.28 -1.45
N GLN A 828 -4.20 -12.48 -0.49
CA GLN A 828 -5.04 -12.02 0.63
C GLN A 828 -6.20 -11.14 0.15
N TYR A 829 -5.97 -10.21 -0.79
CA TYR A 829 -7.03 -9.39 -1.40
C TYR A 829 -8.15 -10.25 -1.99
N ARG A 830 -7.80 -11.29 -2.77
CA ARG A 830 -8.78 -12.24 -3.34
C ARG A 830 -9.56 -12.97 -2.24
N VAL A 831 -8.87 -13.55 -1.26
CA VAL A 831 -9.49 -14.30 -0.15
C VAL A 831 -10.48 -13.43 0.62
N HIS A 832 -10.08 -12.23 1.03
CA HIS A 832 -10.97 -11.33 1.78
C HIS A 832 -12.13 -10.77 0.96
N THR A 833 -11.95 -10.62 -0.36
CA THR A 833 -13.04 -10.22 -1.28
C THR A 833 -14.11 -11.31 -1.38
N GLU A 834 -13.74 -12.58 -1.52
CA GLU A 834 -14.72 -13.67 -1.54
C GLU A 834 -15.36 -13.92 -0.16
N LEU A 835 -14.60 -13.81 0.94
CA LEU A 835 -15.17 -13.89 2.30
C LEU A 835 -16.21 -12.78 2.56
N SER A 836 -15.97 -11.56 2.07
CA SER A 836 -16.93 -10.45 2.20
C SER A 836 -18.24 -10.71 1.45
N LYS A 837 -18.18 -11.31 0.25
CA LYS A 837 -19.37 -11.79 -0.47
C LYS A 837 -20.07 -12.93 0.28
N ALA A 838 -19.31 -13.94 0.69
CA ALA A 838 -19.82 -15.17 1.29
C ALA A 838 -20.56 -14.93 2.61
N PHE A 839 -20.05 -14.05 3.48
CA PHE A 839 -20.70 -13.72 4.75
C PHE A 839 -21.82 -12.67 4.63
N SER A 840 -22.05 -12.09 3.45
CA SER A 840 -23.08 -11.07 3.24
C SER A 840 -24.52 -11.58 3.38
N LYS A 841 -25.49 -10.65 3.43
CA LYS A 841 -26.94 -10.91 3.51
C LYS A 841 -27.53 -11.72 2.34
N ASN A 842 -26.75 -11.91 1.27
CA ASN A 842 -27.10 -12.63 0.06
C ASN A 842 -26.22 -13.90 -0.13
N GLY A 843 -25.28 -14.16 0.78
CA GLY A 843 -24.46 -15.37 0.80
C GLY A 843 -24.97 -16.38 1.82
N ILE A 844 -24.11 -16.80 2.75
CA ILE A 844 -24.40 -17.77 3.82
C ILE A 844 -25.65 -17.39 4.63
N GLN A 845 -25.90 -16.10 4.86
CA GLN A 845 -27.11 -15.64 5.57
C GLN A 845 -28.40 -15.99 4.82
N LEU A 846 -28.42 -15.87 3.49
CA LEU A 846 -29.57 -16.26 2.67
C LEU A 846 -29.73 -17.78 2.67
N LEU A 847 -28.66 -18.53 2.40
CA LEU A 847 -28.67 -20.00 2.41
C LEU A 847 -29.14 -20.57 3.76
N MET A 848 -28.76 -19.96 4.88
CA MET A 848 -29.21 -20.35 6.23
C MET A 848 -30.71 -20.09 6.47
N ILE A 849 -31.31 -19.12 5.77
CA ILE A 849 -32.75 -18.86 5.80
C ILE A 849 -33.48 -19.81 4.84
N GLU A 850 -32.99 -20.00 3.61
CA GLU A 850 -33.59 -20.91 2.63
C GLU A 850 -33.59 -22.37 3.11
N ASN A 851 -32.56 -22.81 3.85
CA ASN A 851 -32.54 -24.13 4.51
C ASN A 851 -33.51 -24.26 5.70
N VAL A 852 -34.00 -23.14 6.28
CA VAL A 852 -34.92 -23.13 7.43
C VAL A 852 -36.38 -23.10 6.99
N LEU A 853 -36.69 -22.42 5.90
CA LEU A 853 -38.08 -22.14 5.54
C LEU A 853 -38.92 -23.39 5.18
N PRO A 854 -38.39 -24.45 4.53
CA PRO A 854 -39.15 -25.70 4.35
C PRO A 854 -39.53 -26.36 5.69
N GLN A 855 -38.69 -26.24 6.72
CA GLN A 855 -39.00 -26.74 8.08
C GLN A 855 -40.09 -25.89 8.73
N LEU A 856 -40.00 -24.56 8.61
CA LEU A 856 -41.02 -23.63 9.11
C LEU A 856 -42.37 -23.86 8.42
N GLU A 857 -42.37 -24.05 7.09
CA GLU A 857 -43.54 -24.33 6.29
C GLU A 857 -44.21 -25.65 6.70
N THR A 858 -43.41 -26.71 6.89
CA THR A 858 -43.90 -28.02 7.34
C THR A 858 -44.56 -27.92 8.72
N GLU A 859 -43.88 -27.32 9.72
CA GLU A 859 -44.47 -27.15 11.06
C GLU A 859 -45.70 -26.23 11.06
N THR A 860 -45.68 -25.14 10.30
CA THR A 860 -46.83 -24.23 10.16
C THR A 860 -48.06 -24.99 9.66
N ASN A 861 -47.89 -25.82 8.63
CA ASN A 861 -48.98 -26.60 8.05
C ASN A 861 -49.40 -27.78 8.94
N ASN A 862 -48.48 -28.41 9.67
CA ASN A 862 -48.79 -29.46 10.66
C ASN A 862 -49.67 -28.95 11.81
N ILE A 863 -49.54 -27.67 12.17
CA ILE A 863 -50.39 -27.00 13.15
C ILE A 863 -51.71 -26.56 12.49
N LEU A 864 -51.62 -25.82 11.38
CA LEU A 864 -52.78 -25.22 10.71
C LEU A 864 -53.81 -26.26 10.23
N SER A 865 -53.35 -27.41 9.76
CA SER A 865 -54.20 -28.55 9.38
C SER A 865 -55.11 -29.00 10.52
N ARG A 866 -54.56 -29.22 11.73
CA ARG A 866 -55.33 -29.57 12.94
C ARG A 866 -56.29 -28.46 13.35
N LEU A 867 -55.87 -27.19 13.26
CA LEU A 867 -56.67 -26.03 13.66
C LEU A 867 -57.79 -25.65 12.69
N THR A 868 -57.80 -26.22 11.49
CA THR A 868 -58.72 -25.85 10.40
C THR A 868 -59.46 -27.03 9.78
N GLY A 869 -59.11 -28.28 10.10
CA GLY A 869 -59.64 -29.46 9.42
C GLY A 869 -59.16 -29.55 7.97
N ASN A 870 -57.86 -29.33 7.76
CA ASN A 870 -57.18 -29.29 6.45
C ASN A 870 -57.70 -28.22 5.47
N GLN A 871 -58.37 -27.16 5.96
CA GLN A 871 -58.95 -26.13 5.07
C GLN A 871 -57.94 -25.13 4.53
N PHE A 872 -56.85 -24.85 5.26
CA PHE A 872 -55.82 -23.87 4.87
C PHE A 872 -54.43 -24.48 4.76
N HIS A 873 -53.66 -24.01 3.77
CA HIS A 873 -52.26 -24.36 3.55
C HIS A 873 -51.44 -23.11 3.23
N ILE A 874 -50.29 -22.96 3.90
CA ILE A 874 -49.40 -21.79 3.83
C ILE A 874 -48.10 -22.16 3.12
N ARG A 875 -47.61 -21.27 2.26
CA ARG A 875 -46.31 -21.37 1.60
C ARG A 875 -45.48 -20.10 1.75
N PHE A 876 -44.20 -20.25 2.08
CA PHE A 876 -43.21 -19.18 2.15
C PHE A 876 -42.45 -19.09 0.81
N ILE A 877 -42.28 -17.87 0.31
CA ILE A 877 -41.60 -17.59 -0.97
C ILE A 877 -40.43 -16.65 -0.70
N THR A 878 -39.22 -17.15 -0.96
CA THR A 878 -37.94 -16.46 -0.73
C THR A 878 -37.55 -15.50 -1.85
N GLN A 879 -38.14 -15.64 -3.02
CA GLN A 879 -37.79 -14.90 -4.23
C GLN A 879 -39.05 -14.58 -5.04
N ARG A 880 -39.31 -13.30 -5.32
CA ARG A 880 -40.40 -12.90 -6.23
C ARG A 880 -39.91 -12.17 -7.48
N ALA A 881 -40.69 -12.29 -8.54
CA ALA A 881 -40.66 -11.37 -9.67
C ALA A 881 -41.01 -9.94 -9.19
N GLY A 882 -40.07 -8.99 -9.27
CA GLY A 882 -40.33 -7.60 -8.92
C GLY A 882 -41.42 -6.94 -9.79
N LYS A 883 -42.32 -6.17 -9.18
CA LYS A 883 -43.32 -5.35 -9.92
C LYS A 883 -42.58 -4.42 -10.88
N SER A 884 -42.87 -4.54 -12.18
CA SER A 884 -42.37 -3.61 -13.19
C SER A 884 -42.99 -2.24 -12.98
N GLY A 885 -42.26 -1.33 -12.33
CA GLY A 885 -42.50 0.10 -12.46
C GLY A 885 -42.43 0.56 -13.92
N SER A 886 -42.73 1.84 -14.16
CA SER A 886 -42.66 2.42 -15.49
C SER A 886 -41.24 2.30 -16.08
N SER A 887 -41.19 2.18 -17.39
CA SER A 887 -39.99 2.00 -18.21
C SER A 887 -39.24 0.66 -18.11
N ARG A 888 -38.88 0.22 -19.31
CA ARG A 888 -37.62 -0.28 -19.85
C ARG A 888 -36.49 -0.97 -19.04
N LYS A 889 -36.77 -1.54 -17.86
CA LYS A 889 -36.18 -2.87 -17.54
C LYS A 889 -37.15 -3.97 -17.10
N LYS A 890 -36.80 -5.16 -17.58
CA LYS A 890 -37.11 -6.51 -17.12
C LYS A 890 -35.85 -7.30 -17.59
N SER A 891 -35.29 -8.36 -17.01
CA SER A 891 -35.65 -9.23 -15.89
C SER A 891 -36.55 -8.62 -14.82
N ALA A 892 -37.58 -9.38 -14.46
CA ALA A 892 -38.14 -9.27 -13.13
C ALA A 892 -37.03 -9.82 -12.24
N LYS A 893 -36.13 -8.93 -11.80
CA LYS A 893 -35.07 -9.25 -10.84
C LYS A 893 -35.73 -10.05 -9.73
N MET A 894 -35.23 -11.26 -9.46
CA MET A 894 -35.61 -12.01 -8.27
C MET A 894 -35.31 -11.08 -7.09
N ILE A 895 -36.35 -10.55 -6.48
CA ILE A 895 -36.21 -9.80 -5.24
C ILE A 895 -36.26 -10.86 -4.16
N ASP A 896 -35.16 -11.01 -3.41
CA ASP A 896 -35.16 -11.68 -2.11
C ASP A 896 -36.32 -11.12 -1.27
N THR A 897 -37.36 -11.90 -1.09
CA THR A 897 -38.51 -11.56 -0.27
C THR A 897 -38.73 -12.62 0.81
N LEU A 898 -39.74 -12.37 1.64
CA LEU A 898 -40.38 -13.41 2.41
C LEU A 898 -41.89 -13.20 2.24
N ASP A 899 -42.36 -13.38 1.02
CA ASP A 899 -43.79 -13.33 0.72
C ASP A 899 -44.43 -14.62 1.25
N ILE A 900 -45.65 -14.51 1.78
CA ILE A 900 -46.36 -15.63 2.41
C ILE A 900 -47.70 -15.73 1.70
N ILE A 901 -47.91 -16.85 1.01
CA ILE A 901 -49.17 -17.15 0.32
C ILE A 901 -49.96 -18.12 1.18
N ILE A 902 -51.23 -17.81 1.41
CA ILE A 902 -52.18 -18.77 1.98
C ILE A 902 -53.12 -19.24 0.87
N SER A 903 -53.44 -20.52 0.90
CA SER A 903 -54.35 -21.20 -0.01
C SER A 903 -55.47 -21.89 0.78
N ASP A 904 -56.66 -21.93 0.18
CA ASP A 904 -57.83 -22.62 0.71
C ASP A 904 -58.63 -23.32 -0.40
N ALA A 905 -59.80 -23.88 -0.07
CA ALA A 905 -60.68 -24.57 -1.01
C ALA A 905 -61.23 -23.71 -2.18
N LYS A 906 -60.97 -22.40 -2.21
CA LYS A 906 -61.29 -21.46 -3.30
C LYS A 906 -60.04 -20.94 -4.02
N GLY A 907 -58.84 -21.36 -3.63
CA GLY A 907 -57.56 -21.01 -4.24
C GLY A 907 -56.64 -20.18 -3.34
N THR A 908 -55.65 -19.50 -3.93
CA THR A 908 -54.73 -18.61 -3.22
C THR A 908 -55.32 -17.22 -3.07
N ARG A 909 -55.47 -16.72 -1.83
CA ARG A 909 -55.90 -15.34 -1.55
C ARG A 909 -54.91 -14.63 -0.61
N ALA A 910 -54.88 -13.30 -0.66
CA ALA A 910 -53.94 -12.50 0.13
C ALA A 910 -54.34 -12.50 1.63
N TYR A 911 -53.38 -12.35 2.54
CA TYR A 911 -53.61 -12.42 3.99
C TYR A 911 -54.72 -11.45 4.46
N GLU A 912 -54.76 -10.26 3.87
CA GLU A 912 -55.71 -9.18 4.13
C GLU A 912 -57.16 -9.52 3.73
N THR A 913 -57.38 -10.64 3.04
CA THR A 913 -58.71 -11.11 2.58
C THR A 913 -59.25 -12.29 3.39
N TYR A 914 -58.57 -12.66 4.49
CA TYR A 914 -59.07 -13.63 5.47
C TYR A 914 -59.89 -12.93 6.56
N SER A 915 -60.99 -13.54 6.96
CA SER A 915 -61.80 -13.07 8.10
C SER A 915 -61.03 -13.21 9.41
N GLY A 916 -61.37 -12.42 10.44
CA GLY A 916 -60.58 -12.33 11.68
C GLY A 916 -60.28 -13.68 12.35
N GLY A 917 -61.24 -14.62 12.35
CA GLY A 917 -61.04 -15.98 12.88
C GLY A 917 -60.24 -16.93 11.98
N GLU A 918 -60.13 -16.65 10.68
CA GLU A 918 -59.23 -17.37 9.76
C GLU A 918 -57.81 -16.81 9.90
N ALA A 919 -57.66 -15.49 9.78
CA ALA A 919 -56.41 -14.77 9.95
C ALA A 919 -55.76 -15.07 11.31
N PHE A 920 -56.54 -15.15 12.39
CA PHE A 920 -56.04 -15.56 13.69
C PHE A 920 -55.38 -16.95 13.68
N ARG A 921 -56.04 -17.98 13.13
CA ARG A 921 -55.50 -19.35 13.07
C ARG A 921 -54.24 -19.43 12.19
N ILE A 922 -54.20 -18.66 11.11
CA ILE A 922 -53.02 -18.47 10.25
C ILE A 922 -51.85 -17.89 11.07
N ASN A 923 -52.06 -16.74 11.73
CA ASN A 923 -51.05 -16.07 12.55
C ASN A 923 -50.52 -16.95 13.69
N PHE A 924 -51.44 -17.62 14.40
CA PHE A 924 -51.15 -18.50 15.52
C PHE A 924 -50.32 -19.72 15.07
N SER A 925 -50.64 -20.32 13.93
CA SER A 925 -49.89 -21.45 13.36
C SER A 925 -48.48 -21.06 12.94
N VAL A 926 -48.33 -19.95 12.21
CA VAL A 926 -47.01 -19.42 11.79
C VAL A 926 -46.16 -19.10 13.01
N ARG A 927 -46.74 -18.46 14.03
CA ARG A 927 -46.01 -18.07 15.23
C ARG A 927 -45.61 -19.25 16.11
N LEU A 928 -46.48 -20.26 16.24
CA LEU A 928 -46.15 -21.49 16.95
C LEU A 928 -45.09 -22.32 16.20
N ALA A 929 -45.10 -22.33 14.87
CA ALA A 929 -44.05 -22.97 14.08
C ALA A 929 -42.69 -22.25 14.24
N LEU A 930 -42.67 -20.91 14.17
CA LEU A 930 -41.49 -20.10 14.50
C LEU A 930 -40.99 -20.42 15.91
N ALA A 931 -41.91 -20.52 16.88
CA ALA A 931 -41.60 -20.79 18.27
C ALA A 931 -40.91 -22.15 18.47
N LYS A 932 -41.47 -23.22 17.89
CA LYS A 932 -40.92 -24.58 17.95
C LYS A 932 -39.58 -24.67 17.23
N LEU A 933 -39.43 -24.06 16.06
CA LEU A 933 -38.18 -24.09 15.28
C LEU A 933 -37.02 -23.38 16.00
N LEU A 934 -37.29 -22.22 16.61
CA LEU A 934 -36.29 -21.48 17.38
C LEU A 934 -35.90 -22.21 18.67
N ALA A 935 -36.87 -22.82 19.37
CA ALA A 935 -36.58 -23.69 20.51
C ALA A 935 -35.68 -24.87 20.11
N GLN A 936 -36.06 -25.60 19.04
CA GLN A 936 -35.26 -26.72 18.49
C GLN A 936 -33.83 -26.30 18.12
N ARG A 937 -33.65 -25.16 17.43
CA ARG A 937 -32.31 -24.64 17.08
C ARG A 937 -31.49 -24.19 18.30
N ALA A 938 -32.15 -23.75 19.37
CA ALA A 938 -31.50 -23.53 20.68
C ALA A 938 -31.22 -24.84 21.45
N GLY A 939 -31.66 -26.00 20.95
CA GLY A 939 -31.59 -27.28 21.66
C GLY A 939 -32.52 -27.35 22.87
N THR A 940 -33.65 -26.64 22.84
CA THR A 940 -34.69 -26.61 23.88
C THR A 940 -36.03 -27.09 23.33
N THR A 941 -37.00 -27.32 24.23
CA THR A 941 -38.40 -27.55 23.87
C THR A 941 -39.29 -26.45 24.44
N LEU A 942 -40.27 -26.02 23.64
CA LEU A 942 -41.22 -24.97 23.99
C LEU A 942 -42.31 -25.54 24.92
N GLN A 943 -42.01 -25.62 26.22
CA GLN A 943 -42.85 -26.30 27.21
C GLN A 943 -43.95 -25.43 27.85
N MET A 944 -43.95 -24.12 27.61
CA MET A 944 -44.91 -23.16 28.17
C MET A 944 -45.48 -22.27 27.06
N LEU A 945 -46.80 -22.08 27.04
CA LEU A 945 -47.50 -21.13 26.16
C LEU A 945 -48.27 -20.11 27.00
N ILE A 946 -48.17 -18.83 26.63
CA ILE A 946 -48.89 -17.72 27.27
C ILE A 946 -49.69 -16.98 26.21
N ILE A 947 -50.98 -16.78 26.49
CA ILE A 947 -51.96 -16.22 25.57
C ILE A 947 -52.69 -15.06 26.28
N ASP A 948 -52.36 -13.81 25.97
CA ASP A 948 -52.83 -12.62 26.70
C ASP A 948 -53.81 -11.78 25.88
N GLU A 949 -55.11 -12.00 26.07
CA GLU A 949 -56.24 -11.22 25.53
C GLU A 949 -56.16 -10.80 24.04
N GLY A 950 -55.64 -11.67 23.17
CA GLY A 950 -55.45 -11.38 21.74
C GLY A 950 -56.72 -11.41 20.88
N PHE A 951 -57.92 -11.52 21.46
CA PHE A 951 -59.13 -12.07 20.80
C PHE A 951 -60.35 -11.13 20.79
N GLY A 952 -60.14 -9.83 20.91
CA GLY A 952 -61.22 -8.85 20.75
C GLY A 952 -61.95 -9.04 19.41
N THR A 953 -63.28 -8.99 19.43
CA THR A 953 -64.22 -9.26 18.32
C THR A 953 -64.49 -10.74 17.96
N GLN A 954 -64.10 -11.72 18.79
CA GLN A 954 -64.70 -13.06 18.69
C GLN A 954 -66.14 -13.08 19.25
N ASP A 955 -67.03 -13.76 18.54
CA ASP A 955 -68.37 -14.15 18.99
C ASP A 955 -68.32 -15.45 19.81
N ALA A 956 -69.47 -15.95 20.26
CA ALA A 956 -69.55 -17.21 21.02
C ALA A 956 -68.93 -18.40 20.24
N GLN A 957 -69.18 -18.47 18.91
CA GLN A 957 -68.57 -19.49 18.06
C GLN A 957 -67.04 -19.31 17.93
N GLY A 958 -66.54 -18.07 17.92
CA GLY A 958 -65.11 -17.76 17.96
C GLY A 958 -64.44 -18.27 19.23
N CYS A 959 -65.07 -18.10 20.40
CA CYS A 959 -64.60 -18.65 21.67
C CYS A 959 -64.49 -20.19 21.63
N GLU A 960 -65.54 -20.89 21.18
CA GLU A 960 -65.53 -22.36 21.04
C GLU A 960 -64.40 -22.84 20.11
N ARG A 961 -64.25 -22.21 18.95
CA ARG A 961 -63.17 -22.51 17.97
C ARG A 961 -61.78 -22.30 18.56
N LEU A 962 -61.62 -21.34 19.47
CA LEU A 962 -60.33 -21.04 20.10
C LEU A 962 -59.99 -22.00 21.25
N VAL A 963 -60.99 -22.46 22.00
CA VAL A 963 -60.85 -23.56 22.96
C VAL A 963 -60.46 -24.85 22.23
N ALA A 964 -61.17 -25.18 21.14
CA ALA A 964 -60.82 -26.31 20.29
C ALA A 964 -59.39 -26.19 19.72
N ALA A 965 -58.95 -24.98 19.34
CA ALA A 965 -57.60 -24.73 18.87
C ALA A 965 -56.53 -24.96 19.94
N ILE A 966 -56.76 -24.51 21.18
CA ILE A 966 -55.84 -24.76 22.31
C ILE A 966 -55.80 -26.25 22.64
N ASN A 967 -56.94 -26.94 22.65
CA ASN A 967 -57.01 -28.38 22.94
C ASN A 967 -56.37 -29.24 21.83
N ALA A 968 -56.34 -28.78 20.58
CA ALA A 968 -55.67 -29.46 19.47
C ALA A 968 -54.12 -29.39 19.52
N ILE A 969 -53.56 -28.56 20.40
CA ILE A 969 -52.11 -28.42 20.62
C ILE A 969 -51.69 -28.67 22.08
N SER A 970 -52.62 -28.89 23.02
CA SER A 970 -52.32 -28.88 24.45
C SER A 970 -51.25 -29.92 24.84
N SER A 971 -51.30 -31.10 24.24
CA SER A 971 -50.33 -32.18 24.42
C SER A 971 -48.89 -31.86 23.95
N GLU A 972 -48.68 -30.80 23.17
CA GLU A 972 -47.33 -30.33 22.80
C GLU A 972 -46.68 -29.46 23.89
N PHE A 973 -47.42 -29.10 24.94
CA PHE A 973 -47.00 -28.21 26.03
C PHE A 973 -47.10 -28.86 27.40
N SER A 974 -46.26 -28.44 28.33
CA SER A 974 -46.39 -28.81 29.75
C SER A 974 -47.37 -27.90 30.49
N CYS A 975 -47.44 -26.61 30.13
CA CYS A 975 -48.35 -25.63 30.72
C CYS A 975 -48.84 -24.60 29.67
N ILE A 976 -50.16 -24.38 29.58
CA ILE A 976 -50.77 -23.31 28.77
C ILE A 976 -51.57 -22.38 29.68
N LEU A 977 -51.23 -21.09 29.65
CA LEU A 977 -51.91 -20.01 30.38
C LEU A 977 -52.66 -19.09 29.41
N ALA A 978 -54.00 -19.02 29.52
CA ALA A 978 -54.83 -18.14 28.70
C ALA A 978 -55.50 -17.04 29.54
N VAL A 979 -55.26 -15.77 29.22
CA VAL A 979 -55.85 -14.60 29.91
C VAL A 979 -57.14 -14.18 29.23
N THR A 980 -58.19 -13.92 30.02
CA THR A 980 -59.46 -13.40 29.51
C THR A 980 -60.17 -12.47 30.50
N HIS A 981 -61.13 -11.68 30.00
CA HIS A 981 -62.21 -11.07 30.77
C HIS A 981 -63.60 -11.63 30.39
N MET A 982 -63.68 -12.53 29.40
CA MET A 982 -64.95 -13.07 28.89
C MET A 982 -65.48 -14.23 29.74
N PRO A 983 -66.71 -14.17 30.29
CA PRO A 983 -67.28 -15.23 31.11
C PRO A 983 -67.36 -16.59 30.40
N GLN A 984 -67.85 -16.61 29.15
CA GLN A 984 -67.98 -17.82 28.34
C GLN A 984 -66.62 -18.53 28.12
N PHE A 985 -65.52 -17.76 28.01
CA PHE A 985 -64.19 -18.33 27.83
C PHE A 985 -63.60 -18.87 29.14
N LYS A 986 -63.94 -18.26 30.29
CA LYS A 986 -63.59 -18.79 31.63
C LYS A 986 -64.19 -20.18 31.86
N GLU A 987 -65.43 -20.40 31.41
CA GLU A 987 -66.16 -21.65 31.64
C GLU A 987 -65.56 -22.86 30.91
N ALA A 988 -64.87 -22.63 29.80
CA ALA A 988 -64.28 -23.68 28.96
C ALA A 988 -62.99 -24.31 29.52
N PHE A 989 -62.40 -23.75 30.58
CA PHE A 989 -61.22 -24.30 31.25
C PHE A 989 -61.62 -24.94 32.58
N GLN A 990 -60.95 -26.06 32.90
CA GLN A 990 -61.04 -26.71 34.21
C GLN A 990 -60.38 -25.79 35.26
N ASN A 991 -59.06 -25.66 35.22
CA ASN A 991 -58.32 -24.77 36.12
C ASN A 991 -58.49 -23.28 35.75
N ARG A 992 -58.75 -22.46 36.77
CA ARG A 992 -59.02 -21.02 36.65
C ARG A 992 -58.27 -20.27 37.75
N ILE A 993 -57.46 -19.29 37.35
CA ILE A 993 -56.77 -18.35 38.24
C ILE A 993 -57.60 -17.07 38.24
N GLU A 994 -58.44 -16.90 39.26
CA GLU A 994 -59.34 -15.76 39.39
C GLU A 994 -58.62 -14.57 40.05
N VAL A 995 -58.41 -13.50 39.29
CA VAL A 995 -57.73 -12.29 39.75
C VAL A 995 -58.75 -11.20 40.06
N TYR A 996 -58.77 -10.76 41.32
CA TYR A 996 -59.71 -9.74 41.81
C TYR A 996 -58.99 -8.65 42.60
N LYS A 997 -59.58 -7.46 42.64
CA LYS A 997 -58.99 -6.26 43.26
C LYS A 997 -59.59 -6.04 44.64
N THR A 998 -58.73 -5.77 45.61
CA THR A 998 -59.09 -5.40 46.99
C THR A 998 -58.46 -4.05 47.37
N ASN A 999 -58.84 -3.49 48.52
CA ASN A 999 -58.23 -2.28 49.06
C ASN A 999 -56.73 -2.45 49.39
N GLU A 1000 -56.25 -3.70 49.48
CA GLU A 1000 -54.85 -4.05 49.73
C GLU A 1000 -54.08 -4.35 48.43
N GLY A 1001 -54.71 -4.18 47.26
CA GLY A 1001 -54.16 -4.55 45.95
C GLY A 1001 -54.86 -5.76 45.32
N SER A 1002 -54.27 -6.28 44.25
CA SER A 1002 -54.71 -7.51 43.58
C SER A 1002 -54.49 -8.74 44.48
N LYS A 1003 -55.46 -9.65 44.49
CA LYS A 1003 -55.36 -10.99 45.06
C LYS A 1003 -55.79 -12.02 44.01
N ILE A 1004 -55.39 -13.27 44.21
CA ILE A 1004 -55.75 -14.40 43.34
C ILE A 1004 -56.48 -15.48 44.13
N ASN A 1005 -57.35 -16.22 43.45
CA ASN A 1005 -57.90 -17.49 43.92
C ASN A 1005 -57.71 -18.54 42.83
N LEU A 1006 -57.31 -19.77 43.21
CA LEU A 1006 -57.23 -20.89 42.27
C LEU A 1006 -58.50 -21.74 42.42
N VAL A 1007 -59.21 -21.92 41.31
CA VAL A 1007 -60.40 -22.78 41.21
C VAL A 1007 -60.07 -23.87 40.19
N SER A 1008 -59.99 -25.12 40.67
CA SER A 1008 -59.58 -26.31 39.91
C SER A 1008 -60.72 -27.32 39.80
#